data_AF-A0A1E4NSH0-F1
#
_entry.id   AF-A0A1E4NSH0-F1
#
_cell.length_a   1.000
_cell.length_b   1.000
_cell.length_c   1.000
_cell.angle_alpha   90.00
_cell.angle_beta   90.00
_cell.angle_gamma   90.00
#
_symmetry.space_group_name_H-M   'P 1'
#
loop_
_entity.id
_entity.type
_entity.pdbx_description
1 polymer ?
#
loop_
_entity_poly.entity_id
_entity_poly.type
_entity_poly.pdbx_seq_one_letter_code
_entity_poly.pdbx_strand_id
1 'polypeptide(L)'
;MRLIAHSMGGLLARTMQLERPATWQRMMARDGARLVMLGTPNGGSWSPMQVLSGDDTFGNALAAFGAPLQDRKARQIMAAMPGFLQLQADLLDARKALDRTETWQRLADDDLERVQKNNWWHANPHGEAGHEHAGAAYEWGVPPQDVLDQAKALRQRLDAQAAGALKAFADKLALVVGHAKFTPDGFEVGDEGLVYLDATDGGDGRVPLELALLPGVRTWTLDCEHGSLPGVADAFAAFDELLARGDTDRLARLGPVQATRGAVPPVLVRSRPSRARALPVPADSVRAVFESGRGALVESPDRPERAALRVTVLNGNLGFIGHALMVGHYRSLALTGTEKVVDQLIGGAMSASLAAGLYPEVTGAQQVFVNARRDPNNPWRLPRPQSVIVVGLGDEGKLREQALALSVRQGVIAWAQRASELAAPAQFTLAATLIGSGGLGVQPGNAARAIAQGVRDANDRLAACGWPVVGELVLVELYLERAADAWHGLQVLATASPGHFEVAPTIRTGTGPLRRQVDTGYRPTDYDFISAVTPSDGTIAYTLDSKRARTEVRAQATQGKLVRELVARASTAGNQDAQIGRTLFQLLVPPEVEPFLGGTSHMLLELDEGSAAIPWELLDTPPGRRAGGDQRPWAIRSQLLRKLRTSDVREPVHDANADDNVLVIGEPLADPKVYPRLPGALAEAKEVAQQLGASGGIGAERLTALLDRDDATTIVNALYARRYRIVHIAGHGEPGPDGGVVMSGGTFLGQHEVANMRTVPELVFVNCCHGAAHEPGEVLREFDRTGFAAGVADQLIRIGVRCVIAAGWAVDDGPASLFATTFYRQLLAGANFIGAVAAAREAAWDQGGNTWAAYQCYGDPNWTFRSTVGDAQLTRSALLDEYAAISSPLGLALALEELAVQSRWQDAKPLVQQEKLRHLEARFGALWGGMGAVAEAFGLAHAEAGSRDAAIGWYERALQSNDASASLKASEQLGNLRARQAWARVQDAPAGSPLFDTGRQELGQALELLTAMATLQPTIERHSLCGSAWKRLALLERRAGNADAERDAVRKAAEAYRRAEALASASRHPDLFYPALNRMAAELVAGLADPAWAGFDASATAVVRQSLQARNLQDPDFWSMVGLAELELYTALAGHRLVEHRPALEAGFADVHTHVPATSLWGSVADQAAFVLEPWRQAVAGAEGDAAAALLALLQGYATPRRG
;
A
#
# COMPACT_ATOMS: atom_id res chain seq x y z
N MET A 1 -9.22 -54.86 5.73
CA MET A 1 -8.26 -53.87 5.18
C MET A 1 -8.91 -53.23 3.97
N ARG A 2 -9.17 -51.93 4.02
CA ARG A 2 -9.92 -51.18 3.01
C ARG A 2 -9.01 -50.11 2.45
N LEU A 3 -8.78 -50.12 1.14
CA LEU A 3 -7.89 -49.20 0.46
C LEU A 3 -8.69 -48.34 -0.51
N ILE A 4 -8.46 -47.04 -0.48
CA ILE A 4 -8.92 -46.11 -1.50
C ILE A 4 -7.70 -45.54 -2.20
N ALA A 5 -7.71 -45.53 -3.53
CA ALA A 5 -6.56 -45.14 -4.32
C ALA A 5 -7.01 -44.27 -5.49
N HIS A 6 -6.46 -43.06 -5.58
CA HIS A 6 -6.73 -42.14 -6.69
C HIS A 6 -5.62 -42.21 -7.73
N SER A 7 -5.99 -42.10 -9.02
CA SER A 7 -5.06 -42.03 -10.15
C SER A 7 -4.01 -43.14 -10.12
N MET A 8 -2.71 -42.81 -10.24
CA MET A 8 -1.58 -43.76 -10.18
C MET A 8 -1.58 -44.65 -8.92
N GLY A 9 -2.18 -44.20 -7.81
CA GLY A 9 -2.29 -45.01 -6.59
C GLY A 9 -2.99 -46.35 -6.84
N GLY A 10 -3.96 -46.41 -7.75
CA GLY A 10 -4.61 -47.66 -8.13
C GLY A 10 -3.69 -48.60 -8.90
N LEU A 11 -2.82 -48.05 -9.76
CA LEU A 11 -1.78 -48.83 -10.44
C LEU A 11 -0.75 -49.37 -9.45
N LEU A 12 -0.32 -48.56 -8.47
CA LEU A 12 0.58 -49.01 -7.40
C LEU A 12 -0.02 -50.17 -6.61
N ALA A 13 -1.30 -50.07 -6.25
CA ALA A 13 -2.02 -51.15 -5.57
C ALA A 13 -2.07 -52.42 -6.42
N ARG A 14 -2.29 -52.31 -7.74
CA ARG A 14 -2.26 -53.46 -8.66
C ARG A 14 -0.85 -54.04 -8.82
N THR A 15 0.18 -53.21 -8.87
CA THR A 15 1.59 -53.63 -8.95
C THR A 15 2.01 -54.40 -7.70
N MET A 16 1.43 -54.12 -6.53
CA MET A 16 1.65 -54.93 -5.32
C MET A 16 1.30 -56.41 -5.53
N GLN A 17 0.24 -56.73 -6.27
CA GLN A 17 -0.09 -58.13 -6.60
C GLN A 17 0.98 -58.77 -7.49
N LEU A 18 1.58 -58.00 -8.40
CA LEU A 18 2.63 -58.47 -9.30
C LEU A 18 3.97 -58.67 -8.59
N GLU A 19 4.37 -57.73 -7.74
CA GLU A 19 5.70 -57.72 -7.09
C GLU A 19 5.72 -58.45 -5.74
N ARG A 20 4.57 -58.52 -5.06
CA ARG A 20 4.43 -59.10 -3.71
C ARG A 20 3.13 -59.93 -3.61
N PRO A 21 2.97 -61.00 -4.42
CA PRO A 21 1.72 -61.77 -4.51
C PRO A 21 1.30 -62.40 -3.18
N ALA A 22 2.23 -62.88 -2.35
CA ALA A 22 1.92 -63.43 -1.03
C ALA A 22 1.33 -62.38 -0.07
N THR A 23 1.76 -61.12 -0.16
CA THR A 23 1.19 -60.04 0.65
C THR A 23 -0.19 -59.66 0.14
N TRP A 24 -0.38 -59.56 -1.18
CA TRP A 24 -1.69 -59.32 -1.78
C TRP A 24 -2.70 -60.41 -1.40
N GLN A 25 -2.33 -61.69 -1.51
CA GLN A 25 -3.20 -62.81 -1.13
C GLN A 25 -3.58 -62.76 0.35
N ARG A 26 -2.64 -62.55 1.27
CA ARG A 26 -2.93 -62.42 2.71
C ARG A 26 -3.85 -61.23 3.03
N MET A 27 -3.67 -60.12 2.31
CA MET A 27 -4.49 -58.92 2.44
C MET A 27 -5.92 -59.17 1.95
N MET A 28 -6.06 -59.73 0.75
CA MET A 28 -7.35 -60.00 0.11
C MET A 28 -8.08 -61.21 0.70
N ALA A 29 -7.40 -62.11 1.41
CA ALA A 29 -8.03 -63.22 2.13
C ALA A 29 -8.84 -62.76 3.36
N ARG A 30 -8.61 -61.54 3.87
CA ARG A 30 -9.37 -61.01 5.00
C ARG A 30 -10.83 -60.70 4.61
N ASP A 31 -11.75 -61.03 5.49
CA ASP A 31 -13.17 -60.67 5.34
C ASP A 31 -13.32 -59.15 5.31
N GLY A 32 -14.14 -58.66 4.39
CA GLY A 32 -14.35 -57.22 4.15
C GLY A 32 -13.16 -56.48 3.54
N ALA A 33 -12.11 -57.16 3.06
CA ALA A 33 -11.04 -56.49 2.32
C ALA A 33 -11.54 -55.93 0.98
N ARG A 34 -11.23 -54.66 0.68
CA ARG A 34 -11.69 -53.96 -0.52
C ARG A 34 -10.66 -52.96 -1.03
N LEU A 35 -10.62 -52.77 -2.34
CA LEU A 35 -9.87 -51.70 -3.01
C LEU A 35 -10.82 -50.89 -3.89
N VAL A 36 -10.98 -49.61 -3.57
CA VAL A 36 -11.72 -48.63 -4.37
C VAL A 36 -10.72 -47.78 -5.14
N MET A 37 -10.85 -47.76 -6.46
CA MET A 37 -9.98 -47.07 -7.40
C MET A 37 -10.72 -45.89 -8.01
N LEU A 38 -10.25 -44.67 -7.74
CA LEU A 38 -10.82 -43.42 -8.25
C LEU A 38 -10.00 -42.96 -9.47
N GLY A 39 -10.60 -42.98 -10.67
CA GLY A 39 -9.97 -42.48 -11.89
C GLY A 39 -8.64 -43.18 -12.23
N THR A 40 -8.46 -44.46 -11.90
CA THR A 40 -7.18 -45.12 -12.12
C THR A 40 -6.92 -45.34 -13.63
N PRO A 41 -5.76 -44.90 -14.18
CA PRO A 41 -5.41 -45.09 -15.59
C PRO A 41 -5.00 -46.54 -15.88
N ASN A 42 -5.95 -47.47 -15.80
CA ASN A 42 -5.71 -48.91 -15.91
C ASN A 42 -5.10 -49.33 -17.26
N GLY A 43 -5.45 -48.64 -18.35
CA GLY A 43 -4.90 -48.74 -19.71
C GLY A 43 -3.98 -47.57 -20.09
N GLY A 44 -3.79 -46.60 -19.19
CA GLY A 44 -2.95 -45.41 -19.39
C GLY A 44 -3.72 -44.11 -19.60
N SER A 45 -2.98 -43.02 -19.75
CA SER A 45 -3.46 -41.68 -20.07
C SER A 45 -2.54 -41.01 -21.10
N TRP A 46 -3.03 -39.97 -21.76
CA TRP A 46 -2.25 -39.16 -22.70
C TRP A 46 -1.49 -38.02 -22.02
N SER A 47 -1.67 -37.85 -20.71
CA SER A 47 -0.98 -36.81 -19.91
C SER A 47 0.54 -36.84 -20.05
N PRO A 48 1.24 -38.00 -20.07
CA PRO A 48 2.70 -38.00 -20.24
C PRO A 48 3.14 -37.38 -21.56
N MET A 49 2.48 -37.71 -22.67
CA MET A 49 2.75 -37.07 -23.96
C MET A 49 2.49 -35.56 -23.91
N GLN A 50 1.36 -35.11 -23.34
CA GLN A 50 1.04 -33.68 -23.18
C GLN A 50 2.09 -32.94 -22.34
N VAL A 51 2.60 -33.55 -21.27
CA VAL A 51 3.65 -32.96 -20.42
C VAL A 51 4.98 -32.88 -21.17
N LEU A 52 5.34 -33.94 -21.91
CA LEU A 52 6.59 -34.00 -22.67
C LEU A 52 6.59 -33.11 -23.91
N SER A 53 5.44 -32.82 -24.52
CA SER A 53 5.30 -31.88 -25.64
C SER A 53 5.15 -30.42 -25.19
N GLY A 54 4.95 -30.17 -23.90
CA GLY A 54 4.72 -28.82 -23.34
C GLY A 54 3.28 -28.32 -23.48
N ASP A 55 2.35 -29.21 -23.85
CA ASP A 55 0.92 -28.92 -24.03
C ASP A 55 0.10 -29.12 -22.74
N ASP A 56 0.74 -29.55 -21.64
CA ASP A 56 0.10 -29.74 -20.34
C ASP A 56 0.42 -28.62 -19.32
N THR A 57 -0.59 -28.21 -18.56
CA THR A 57 -0.46 -27.23 -17.48
C THR A 57 0.39 -27.73 -16.31
N PHE A 58 0.44 -29.05 -16.03
CA PHE A 58 1.30 -29.64 -14.98
C PHE A 58 2.79 -29.45 -15.29
N GLY A 59 3.20 -29.75 -16.53
CA GLY A 59 4.58 -29.57 -16.98
C GLY A 59 4.99 -28.10 -17.00
N ASN A 60 4.07 -27.22 -17.40
CA ASN A 60 4.30 -25.77 -17.43
C ASN A 60 4.29 -25.13 -16.03
N ALA A 61 3.50 -25.64 -15.08
CA ALA A 61 3.50 -25.23 -13.68
C ALA A 61 4.77 -25.68 -12.95
N LEU A 62 5.27 -26.90 -13.18
CA LEU A 62 6.57 -27.34 -12.69
C LEU A 62 7.71 -26.47 -13.25
N ALA A 63 7.62 -26.08 -14.53
CA ALA A 63 8.60 -25.20 -15.15
C ALA A 63 8.62 -23.75 -14.62
N ALA A 64 7.57 -23.35 -13.92
CA ALA A 64 7.46 -22.05 -13.27
C ALA A 64 8.30 -21.89 -11.99
N PHE A 65 8.74 -22.99 -11.36
CA PHE A 65 9.40 -22.98 -10.04
C PHE A 65 10.89 -22.59 -10.06
N GLY A 66 11.43 -22.15 -11.20
CA GLY A 66 12.85 -21.81 -11.33
C GLY A 66 13.76 -23.03 -11.50
N ALA A 67 15.05 -22.79 -11.76
CA ALA A 67 16.01 -23.86 -12.04
C ALA A 67 16.04 -24.92 -10.91
N PRO A 68 16.00 -26.23 -11.24
CA PRO A 68 16.33 -26.85 -12.53
C PRO A 68 15.14 -27.06 -13.49
N LEU A 69 13.96 -26.50 -13.20
CA LEU A 69 12.72 -26.86 -13.89
C LEU A 69 12.39 -25.99 -15.13
N GLN A 70 13.20 -25.01 -15.48
CA GLN A 70 12.99 -24.24 -16.71
C GLN A 70 13.34 -25.07 -17.97
N ASP A 71 12.47 -25.00 -18.98
CA ASP A 71 12.70 -25.45 -20.37
C ASP A 71 12.80 -26.98 -20.62
N ARG A 72 13.28 -27.36 -21.82
CA ARG A 72 13.51 -28.73 -22.31
C ARG A 72 14.17 -29.65 -21.27
N LYS A 73 15.06 -29.12 -20.42
CA LYS A 73 15.75 -29.91 -19.37
C LYS A 73 14.77 -30.53 -18.37
N ALA A 74 13.73 -29.81 -17.97
CA ALA A 74 12.73 -30.34 -17.05
C ALA A 74 11.89 -31.44 -17.68
N ARG A 75 11.46 -31.23 -18.93
CA ARG A 75 10.76 -32.26 -19.72
C ARG A 75 11.65 -33.47 -19.95
N GLN A 76 12.96 -33.27 -20.17
CA GLN A 76 13.92 -34.36 -20.30
C GLN A 76 14.10 -35.16 -18.99
N ILE A 77 14.09 -34.49 -17.84
CA ILE A 77 14.11 -35.17 -16.53
C ILE A 77 12.85 -36.00 -16.34
N MET A 78 11.66 -35.46 -16.65
CA MET A 78 10.39 -36.21 -16.60
C MET A 78 10.38 -37.39 -17.58
N ALA A 79 10.97 -37.21 -18.77
CA ALA A 79 11.11 -38.26 -19.78
C ALA A 79 11.99 -39.43 -19.31
N ALA A 80 12.90 -39.18 -18.36
CA ALA A 80 13.76 -40.18 -17.76
C ALA A 80 13.13 -40.91 -16.55
N MET A 81 11.88 -40.59 -16.16
CA MET A 81 11.21 -41.22 -15.01
C MET A 81 10.39 -42.45 -15.42
N PRO A 82 10.78 -43.69 -15.05
CA PRO A 82 10.05 -44.90 -15.45
C PRO A 82 8.61 -44.93 -14.96
N GLY A 83 8.35 -44.46 -13.73
CA GLY A 83 7.00 -44.42 -13.15
C GLY A 83 6.04 -43.47 -13.87
N PHE A 84 6.57 -42.41 -14.48
CA PHE A 84 5.77 -41.46 -15.24
C PHE A 84 5.38 -42.02 -16.61
N LEU A 85 6.35 -42.59 -17.34
CA LEU A 85 6.11 -43.21 -18.65
C LEU A 85 5.26 -44.48 -18.57
N GLN A 86 5.22 -45.16 -17.41
CA GLN A 86 4.28 -46.26 -17.15
C GLN A 86 2.81 -45.84 -17.26
N LEU A 87 2.50 -44.54 -17.12
CA LEU A 87 1.14 -44.03 -17.33
C LEU A 87 0.77 -43.86 -18.80
N GLN A 88 1.72 -43.89 -19.73
CA GLN A 88 1.44 -43.57 -21.14
C GLN A 88 0.42 -44.54 -21.74
N ALA A 89 -0.64 -43.99 -22.32
CA ALA A 89 -1.63 -44.71 -23.11
C ALA A 89 -1.02 -45.22 -24.42
N ASP A 90 -1.53 -46.36 -24.90
CA ASP A 90 -1.16 -46.98 -26.18
C ASP A 90 0.33 -47.26 -26.38
N LEU A 91 1.05 -47.46 -25.28
CA LEU A 91 2.47 -47.85 -25.32
C LEU A 91 2.70 -49.16 -26.11
N LEU A 92 1.70 -50.05 -26.18
CA LEU A 92 1.77 -51.33 -26.89
C LEU A 92 1.13 -51.31 -28.30
N ASP A 93 0.55 -50.18 -28.76
CA ASP A 93 -0.04 -50.12 -30.11
C ASP A 93 1.06 -50.05 -31.16
N ALA A 94 1.20 -51.12 -31.95
CA ALA A 94 2.20 -51.25 -33.00
C ALA A 94 2.10 -50.18 -34.10
N ARG A 95 0.91 -49.58 -34.30
CA ARG A 95 0.71 -48.50 -35.29
C ARG A 95 1.28 -47.17 -34.79
N LYS A 96 1.21 -46.92 -33.49
CA LYS A 96 1.70 -45.69 -32.86
C LYS A 96 3.18 -45.81 -32.46
N ALA A 97 3.67 -47.02 -32.20
CA ALA A 97 5.08 -47.33 -31.91
C ALA A 97 5.70 -46.44 -30.81
N LEU A 98 4.91 -46.10 -29.78
CA LEU A 98 5.34 -45.24 -28.66
C LEU A 98 6.30 -45.94 -27.69
N ASP A 99 6.56 -47.24 -27.88
CA ASP A 99 7.58 -48.00 -27.16
C ASP A 99 9.01 -47.79 -27.69
N ARG A 100 9.20 -46.92 -28.68
CA ARG A 100 10.50 -46.64 -29.31
C ARG A 100 10.91 -45.19 -29.15
N THR A 101 12.13 -44.93 -28.67
CA THR A 101 12.68 -43.58 -28.55
C THR A 101 12.73 -42.86 -29.90
N GLU A 102 12.99 -43.57 -31.00
CA GLU A 102 13.04 -42.98 -32.34
C GLU A 102 11.68 -42.42 -32.79
N THR A 103 10.57 -42.95 -32.28
CA THR A 103 9.24 -42.42 -32.57
C THR A 103 9.02 -41.08 -31.87
N TRP A 104 9.37 -40.99 -30.58
CA TRP A 104 9.25 -39.74 -29.81
C TRP A 104 10.15 -38.64 -30.36
N GLN A 105 11.39 -38.98 -30.73
CA GLN A 105 12.32 -38.03 -31.35
C GLN A 105 11.76 -37.48 -32.66
N ARG A 106 11.23 -38.35 -33.53
CA ARG A 106 10.61 -37.93 -34.79
C ARG A 106 9.40 -37.02 -34.58
N LEU A 107 8.51 -37.35 -33.62
CA LEU A 107 7.36 -36.51 -33.28
C LEU A 107 7.80 -35.13 -32.77
N ALA A 108 8.84 -35.07 -31.95
CA ALA A 108 9.40 -33.82 -31.43
C ALA A 108 9.99 -32.95 -32.56
N ASP A 109 10.77 -33.55 -33.45
CA ASP A 109 11.42 -32.85 -34.56
C ASP A 109 10.39 -32.35 -35.58
N ASP A 110 9.44 -33.20 -35.98
CA ASP A 110 8.38 -32.85 -36.93
C ASP A 110 7.46 -31.73 -36.39
N ASP A 111 7.13 -31.76 -35.10
CA ASP A 111 6.31 -30.74 -34.45
C ASP A 111 7.05 -29.38 -34.37
N LEU A 112 8.33 -29.40 -34.00
CA LEU A 112 9.17 -28.20 -33.91
C LEU A 112 9.36 -27.56 -35.29
N GLU A 113 9.66 -28.35 -36.32
CA GLU A 113 9.86 -27.86 -37.69
C GLU A 113 8.58 -27.18 -38.23
N ARG A 114 7.41 -27.77 -38.00
CA ARG A 114 6.12 -27.22 -38.46
C ARG A 114 5.75 -25.94 -37.72
N VAL A 115 6.00 -25.87 -36.40
CA VAL A 115 5.80 -24.64 -35.62
C VAL A 115 6.73 -23.52 -36.11
N GLN A 116 8.00 -23.82 -36.38
CA GLN A 116 8.96 -22.83 -36.90
C GLN A 116 8.55 -22.30 -38.28
N LYS A 117 8.08 -23.18 -39.17
CA LYS A 117 7.55 -22.79 -40.50
C LYS A 117 6.32 -21.89 -40.39
N ASN A 118 5.40 -22.19 -39.48
CA ASN A 118 4.16 -21.42 -39.30
C ASN A 118 4.35 -20.10 -38.52
N ASN A 119 5.43 -19.97 -37.73
CA ASN A 119 5.79 -18.78 -36.95
C ASN A 119 7.02 -18.02 -37.50
N TRP A 120 7.22 -18.01 -38.81
CA TRP A 120 8.40 -17.43 -39.47
C TRP A 120 8.64 -15.94 -39.15
N TRP A 121 7.61 -15.15 -38.83
CA TRP A 121 7.71 -13.73 -38.43
C TRP A 121 8.32 -13.48 -37.04
N HIS A 122 8.45 -14.52 -36.20
CA HIS A 122 9.13 -14.46 -34.91
C HIS A 122 10.59 -14.95 -35.02
N ALA A 123 11.00 -15.45 -36.19
CA ALA A 123 12.39 -15.79 -36.47
C ALA A 123 13.12 -14.54 -36.99
N ASN A 124 13.96 -13.93 -36.16
CA ASN A 124 14.78 -12.79 -36.57
C ASN A 124 15.96 -13.28 -37.45
N PRO A 125 16.18 -12.75 -38.68
CA PRO A 125 17.28 -13.17 -39.54
C PRO A 125 18.67 -12.70 -39.07
N HIS A 126 18.71 -11.81 -38.07
CA HIS A 126 19.93 -11.22 -37.54
C HIS A 126 20.19 -11.78 -36.14
N GLY A 127 21.16 -12.70 -36.05
CA GLY A 127 21.53 -13.44 -34.85
C GLY A 127 22.14 -12.58 -33.72
N GLU A 128 21.32 -11.74 -33.08
CA GLU A 128 21.64 -11.14 -31.79
C GLU A 128 21.17 -12.06 -30.65
N ALA A 129 22.09 -12.39 -29.74
CA ALA A 129 22.02 -13.43 -28.72
C ALA A 129 20.99 -13.20 -27.58
N GLY A 130 19.93 -12.42 -27.81
CA GLY A 130 18.91 -12.08 -26.80
C GLY A 130 17.62 -12.90 -26.85
N HIS A 131 17.38 -13.69 -27.89
CA HIS A 131 16.09 -14.37 -28.13
C HIS A 131 16.21 -15.88 -28.43
N GLU A 132 17.15 -16.61 -27.81
CA GLU A 132 17.16 -18.08 -27.87
C GLU A 132 15.91 -18.73 -27.22
N HIS A 133 15.11 -17.97 -26.46
CA HIS A 133 14.05 -18.49 -25.59
C HIS A 133 12.68 -18.73 -26.25
N ALA A 134 12.46 -18.32 -27.51
CA ALA A 134 11.16 -18.54 -28.17
C ALA A 134 10.99 -19.99 -28.69
N GLY A 135 12.08 -20.66 -29.10
CA GLY A 135 12.07 -22.06 -29.54
C GLY A 135 11.95 -23.06 -28.39
N ALA A 136 12.52 -22.75 -27.23
CA ALA A 136 12.57 -23.63 -26.06
C ALA A 136 11.19 -24.04 -25.51
N ALA A 137 10.14 -23.25 -25.75
CA ALA A 137 8.76 -23.58 -25.36
C ALA A 137 8.18 -24.76 -26.16
N TYR A 138 8.71 -25.03 -27.37
CA TYR A 138 8.19 -26.04 -28.29
C TYR A 138 9.06 -27.30 -28.38
N GLU A 139 10.18 -27.36 -27.66
CA GLU A 139 11.08 -28.52 -27.65
C GLU A 139 10.59 -29.62 -26.69
N TRP A 140 10.44 -30.85 -27.17
CA TRP A 140 9.92 -31.94 -26.33
C TRP A 140 11.00 -32.52 -25.41
N GLY A 141 10.57 -33.18 -24.33
CA GLY A 141 11.40 -34.16 -23.63
C GLY A 141 11.30 -35.53 -24.28
N VAL A 142 12.43 -36.18 -24.60
CA VAL A 142 12.42 -37.45 -25.33
C VAL A 142 12.79 -38.60 -24.39
N PRO A 143 11.91 -39.60 -24.20
CA PRO A 143 12.15 -40.70 -23.25
C PRO A 143 13.23 -41.67 -23.76
N PRO A 144 14.23 -42.02 -22.92
CA PRO A 144 15.23 -43.04 -23.23
C PRO A 144 14.63 -44.44 -23.43
N GLN A 145 15.27 -45.28 -24.24
CA GLN A 145 14.74 -46.59 -24.62
C GLN A 145 14.65 -47.55 -23.42
N ASP A 146 15.62 -47.49 -22.50
CA ASP A 146 15.63 -48.31 -21.28
C ASP A 146 14.45 -47.96 -20.34
N VAL A 147 14.01 -46.70 -20.33
CA VAL A 147 12.83 -46.23 -19.59
C VAL A 147 11.55 -46.74 -20.26
N LEU A 148 11.46 -46.67 -21.59
CA LEU A 148 10.33 -47.20 -22.36
C LEU A 148 10.21 -48.73 -22.24
N ASP A 149 11.33 -49.45 -22.25
CA ASP A 149 11.37 -50.91 -22.07
C ASP A 149 10.84 -51.32 -20.68
N GLN A 150 11.19 -50.57 -19.63
CA GLN A 150 10.63 -50.76 -18.29
C GLN A 150 9.13 -50.48 -18.23
N ALA A 151 8.67 -49.40 -18.87
CA ALA A 151 7.26 -49.06 -18.93
C ALA A 151 6.44 -50.12 -19.69
N LYS A 152 6.98 -50.59 -20.83
CA LYS A 152 6.43 -51.66 -21.67
C LYS A 152 6.31 -52.97 -20.89
N ALA A 153 7.37 -53.36 -20.19
CA ALA A 153 7.39 -54.60 -19.40
C ALA A 153 6.34 -54.58 -18.28
N LEU A 154 6.16 -53.45 -17.59
CA LEU A 154 5.11 -53.34 -16.57
C LEU A 154 3.71 -53.35 -17.20
N ARG A 155 3.49 -52.62 -18.29
CA ARG A 155 2.19 -52.60 -19.01
C ARG A 155 1.76 -54.01 -19.43
N GLN A 156 2.65 -54.78 -20.05
CA GLN A 156 2.37 -56.17 -20.43
C GLN A 156 1.97 -57.05 -19.24
N ARG A 157 2.62 -56.88 -18.09
CA ARG A 157 2.29 -57.62 -16.86
C ARG A 157 0.95 -57.19 -16.27
N LEU A 158 0.64 -55.88 -16.29
CA LEU A 158 -0.64 -55.35 -15.83
C LEU A 158 -1.81 -55.80 -16.73
N ASP A 159 -1.60 -55.87 -18.04
CA ASP A 159 -2.61 -56.34 -18.99
C ASP A 159 -2.86 -57.85 -18.82
N ALA A 160 -1.79 -58.65 -18.68
CA ALA A 160 -1.90 -60.07 -18.36
C ALA A 160 -2.59 -60.32 -17.02
N GLN A 161 -2.30 -59.48 -16.02
CA GLN A 161 -2.97 -59.53 -14.72
C GLN A 161 -4.47 -59.22 -14.84
N ALA A 162 -4.85 -58.16 -15.55
CA ALA A 162 -6.25 -57.79 -15.77
C ALA A 162 -7.02 -58.89 -16.52
N ALA A 163 -6.38 -59.55 -17.50
CA ALA A 163 -6.97 -60.64 -18.26
C ALA A 163 -7.10 -61.96 -17.46
N GLY A 164 -6.28 -62.17 -16.42
CA GLY A 164 -6.20 -63.41 -15.66
C GLY A 164 -6.39 -63.23 -14.16
N ALA A 165 -5.29 -63.06 -13.42
CA ALA A 165 -5.23 -63.16 -11.96
C ALA A 165 -6.09 -62.14 -11.20
N LEU A 166 -6.44 -61.00 -11.81
CA LEU A 166 -7.27 -59.97 -11.16
C LEU A 166 -8.74 -60.38 -11.07
N LYS A 167 -9.22 -61.23 -12.00
CA LYS A 167 -10.62 -61.70 -12.05
C LYS A 167 -11.03 -62.43 -10.77
N ALA A 168 -10.11 -63.14 -10.13
CA ALA A 168 -10.34 -63.84 -8.87
C ALA A 168 -10.65 -62.92 -7.68
N PHE A 169 -10.44 -61.61 -7.83
CA PHE A 169 -10.68 -60.60 -6.80
C PHE A 169 -11.69 -59.54 -7.24
N ALA A 170 -12.36 -59.70 -8.39
CA ALA A 170 -13.21 -58.67 -8.98
C ALA A 170 -14.39 -58.26 -8.08
N ASP A 171 -14.87 -59.17 -7.21
CA ASP A 171 -15.89 -58.91 -6.19
C ASP A 171 -15.42 -57.96 -5.08
N LYS A 172 -14.09 -57.84 -4.89
CA LYS A 172 -13.44 -57.01 -3.88
C LYS A 172 -12.87 -55.69 -4.43
N LEU A 173 -13.01 -55.47 -5.75
CA LEU A 173 -12.57 -54.26 -6.44
C LEU A 173 -13.78 -53.41 -6.83
N ALA A 174 -13.62 -52.08 -6.74
CA ALA A 174 -14.59 -51.12 -7.22
C ALA A 174 -13.90 -49.97 -7.94
N LEU A 175 -14.49 -49.49 -9.04
CA LEU A 175 -14.00 -48.35 -9.81
C LEU A 175 -14.98 -47.18 -9.70
N VAL A 176 -14.46 -45.97 -9.49
CA VAL A 176 -15.22 -44.74 -9.70
C VAL A 176 -14.51 -43.94 -10.77
N VAL A 177 -15.20 -43.67 -11.88
CA VAL A 177 -14.67 -42.90 -13.01
C VAL A 177 -15.30 -41.50 -13.01
N GLY A 178 -14.49 -40.51 -13.37
CA GLY A 178 -14.96 -39.14 -13.55
C GLY A 178 -15.64 -38.95 -14.90
N HIS A 179 -16.06 -37.72 -15.14
CA HIS A 179 -16.64 -37.28 -16.40
C HIS A 179 -16.14 -35.87 -16.72
N ALA A 180 -15.66 -35.67 -17.94
CA ALA A 180 -15.30 -34.38 -18.49
C ALA A 180 -15.70 -34.32 -19.96
N LYS A 181 -16.06 -33.12 -20.41
CA LYS A 181 -16.53 -32.87 -21.78
C LYS A 181 -15.53 -33.28 -22.86
N PHE A 182 -14.23 -33.12 -22.60
CA PHE A 182 -13.16 -33.43 -23.54
C PHE A 182 -12.06 -34.22 -22.84
N THR A 183 -11.77 -35.42 -23.33
CA THR A 183 -10.67 -36.27 -22.81
C THR A 183 -9.74 -36.66 -23.95
N PRO A 184 -8.44 -36.36 -23.89
CA PRO A 184 -7.49 -36.77 -24.93
C PRO A 184 -7.50 -38.30 -25.09
N ASP A 185 -7.70 -38.78 -26.31
CA ASP A 185 -7.80 -40.19 -26.68
C ASP A 185 -7.00 -40.53 -27.96
N GLY A 186 -5.94 -39.76 -28.20
CA GLY A 186 -5.06 -39.96 -29.34
C GLY A 186 -4.37 -38.67 -29.79
N PHE A 187 -3.61 -38.82 -30.87
CA PHE A 187 -2.97 -37.70 -31.55
C PHE A 187 -2.92 -37.96 -33.06
N GLU A 188 -2.75 -36.88 -33.81
CA GLU A 188 -2.40 -36.87 -35.21
C GLU A 188 -1.29 -35.85 -35.46
N VAL A 189 -0.57 -36.01 -36.56
CA VAL A 189 0.44 -35.04 -37.02
C VAL A 189 -0.01 -34.51 -38.38
N GLY A 190 -0.37 -33.23 -38.41
CA GLY A 190 -0.86 -32.53 -39.61
C GLY A 190 0.00 -31.31 -39.97
N ASP A 191 -0.50 -30.44 -40.84
CA ASP A 191 0.22 -29.23 -41.29
C ASP A 191 0.56 -28.24 -40.16
N GLU A 192 -0.20 -28.30 -39.07
CA GLU A 192 0.02 -27.45 -37.90
C GLU A 192 1.03 -28.03 -36.89
N GLY A 193 1.45 -29.30 -37.02
CA GLY A 193 2.24 -30.03 -36.01
C GLY A 193 1.43 -31.13 -35.33
N LEU A 194 1.82 -31.52 -34.11
CA LEU A 194 1.09 -32.46 -33.27
C LEU A 194 -0.24 -31.84 -32.80
N VAL A 195 -1.34 -32.57 -33.00
CA VAL A 195 -2.67 -32.22 -32.51
C VAL A 195 -3.25 -33.41 -31.74
N TYR A 196 -3.83 -33.17 -30.57
CA TYR A 196 -4.53 -34.19 -29.79
C TYR A 196 -5.95 -34.40 -30.31
N LEU A 197 -6.43 -35.62 -30.20
CA LEU A 197 -7.80 -36.00 -30.54
C LEU A 197 -8.57 -36.20 -29.22
N ASP A 198 -9.40 -35.24 -28.85
CA ASP A 198 -10.20 -35.30 -27.63
C ASP A 198 -11.52 -36.03 -27.89
N ALA A 199 -11.76 -37.12 -27.17
CA ALA A 199 -13.06 -37.79 -27.13
C ALA A 199 -14.07 -36.93 -26.36
N THR A 200 -15.19 -36.62 -27.01
CA THR A 200 -16.30 -35.86 -26.40
C THR A 200 -17.08 -36.75 -25.43
N ASP A 201 -17.21 -36.31 -24.18
CA ASP A 201 -17.84 -37.06 -23.06
C ASP A 201 -17.26 -38.48 -22.87
N GLY A 202 -16.01 -38.68 -23.32
CA GLY A 202 -15.37 -40.00 -23.45
C GLY A 202 -14.41 -40.37 -22.33
N GLY A 203 -14.40 -39.63 -21.22
CA GLY A 203 -13.49 -39.87 -20.08
C GLY A 203 -13.56 -38.77 -19.03
N ASP A 204 -12.53 -38.67 -18.19
CA ASP A 204 -12.49 -37.74 -17.04
C ASP A 204 -11.56 -36.53 -17.23
N GLY A 205 -11.16 -36.24 -18.47
CA GLY A 205 -10.26 -35.14 -18.83
C GLY A 205 -8.78 -35.53 -18.82
N ARG A 206 -8.43 -36.69 -18.26
CA ARG A 206 -7.07 -37.25 -18.28
C ARG A 206 -7.04 -38.68 -18.81
N VAL A 207 -8.00 -39.50 -18.40
CA VAL A 207 -8.08 -40.94 -18.68
C VAL A 207 -9.32 -41.22 -19.53
N PRO A 208 -9.16 -41.72 -20.76
CA PRO A 208 -10.27 -42.20 -21.56
C PRO A 208 -11.06 -43.28 -20.81
N LEU A 209 -12.38 -43.25 -20.92
CA LEU A 209 -13.28 -44.15 -20.19
C LEU A 209 -12.90 -45.61 -20.44
N GLU A 210 -12.64 -46.00 -21.70
CA GLU A 210 -12.22 -47.36 -22.04
C GLU A 210 -10.93 -47.80 -21.33
N LEU A 211 -9.96 -46.87 -21.18
CA LEU A 211 -8.70 -47.11 -20.50
C LEU A 211 -8.83 -47.08 -18.96
N ALA A 212 -9.91 -46.54 -18.41
CA ALA A 212 -10.18 -46.57 -16.97
C ALA A 212 -10.77 -47.91 -16.51
N LEU A 213 -11.47 -48.64 -17.39
CA LEU A 213 -12.24 -49.83 -17.03
C LEU A 213 -11.38 -51.08 -16.83
N LEU A 214 -11.86 -51.99 -15.97
CA LEU A 214 -11.29 -53.32 -15.77
C LEU A 214 -12.34 -54.42 -16.02
N PRO A 215 -11.98 -55.50 -16.72
CA PRO A 215 -12.92 -56.58 -17.00
C PRO A 215 -13.52 -57.20 -15.73
N GLY A 216 -14.85 -57.19 -15.63
CA GLY A 216 -15.59 -57.83 -14.53
C GLY A 216 -15.60 -57.06 -13.21
N VAL A 217 -14.97 -55.89 -13.13
CA VAL A 217 -15.00 -55.02 -11.94
C VAL A 217 -16.21 -54.08 -12.03
N ARG A 218 -16.91 -53.87 -10.90
CA ARG A 218 -18.05 -52.94 -10.85
C ARG A 218 -17.56 -51.49 -10.90
N THR A 219 -18.24 -50.66 -11.69
CA THR A 219 -17.87 -49.27 -11.94
C THR A 219 -19.04 -48.32 -11.70
N TRP A 220 -18.74 -47.18 -11.09
CA TRP A 220 -19.66 -46.06 -10.88
C TRP A 220 -19.11 -44.80 -11.53
N THR A 221 -20.00 -43.91 -11.94
CA THR A 221 -19.67 -42.61 -12.53
C THR A 221 -19.91 -41.49 -11.53
N LEU A 222 -19.01 -40.51 -11.51
CA LEU A 222 -19.16 -39.26 -10.77
C LEU A 222 -18.94 -38.10 -11.74
N ASP A 223 -19.85 -37.13 -11.74
CA ASP A 223 -19.80 -35.98 -12.66
C ASP A 223 -18.79 -34.92 -12.18
N CYS A 224 -17.50 -35.24 -12.35
CA CYS A 224 -16.39 -34.33 -12.10
C CYS A 224 -15.13 -34.77 -12.85
N GLU A 225 -14.22 -33.83 -13.08
CA GLU A 225 -12.92 -34.10 -13.72
C GLU A 225 -11.99 -34.95 -12.83
N HIS A 226 -10.99 -35.59 -13.46
CA HIS A 226 -10.05 -36.54 -12.87
C HIS A 226 -9.45 -36.11 -11.53
N GLY A 227 -8.94 -34.87 -11.43
CA GLY A 227 -8.29 -34.35 -10.24
C GLY A 227 -9.24 -34.08 -9.07
N SER A 228 -10.54 -33.89 -9.35
CA SER A 228 -11.55 -33.56 -8.35
C SER A 228 -12.19 -34.78 -7.71
N LEU A 229 -12.06 -35.97 -8.30
CA LEU A 229 -12.63 -37.24 -7.82
C LEU A 229 -12.51 -37.49 -6.29
N PRO A 230 -11.33 -37.36 -5.65
CA PRO A 230 -11.20 -37.59 -4.21
C PRO A 230 -11.73 -36.43 -3.34
N GLY A 231 -12.03 -35.28 -3.94
CA GLY A 231 -12.42 -34.04 -3.25
C GLY A 231 -13.91 -33.71 -3.29
N VAL A 232 -14.74 -34.51 -3.98
CA VAL A 232 -16.20 -34.30 -4.02
C VAL A 232 -16.83 -34.81 -2.72
N ALA A 233 -17.09 -33.88 -1.80
CA ALA A 233 -17.62 -34.20 -0.47
C ALA A 233 -18.92 -35.02 -0.51
N ASP A 234 -19.81 -34.74 -1.48
CA ASP A 234 -21.09 -35.45 -1.64
C ASP A 234 -20.91 -36.94 -1.97
N ALA A 235 -19.76 -37.32 -2.55
CA ALA A 235 -19.43 -38.70 -2.88
C ALA A 235 -18.82 -39.49 -1.69
N PHE A 236 -18.46 -38.84 -0.58
CA PHE A 236 -17.76 -39.50 0.54
C PHE A 236 -18.58 -40.63 1.18
N ALA A 237 -19.89 -40.40 1.35
CA ALA A 237 -20.79 -41.44 1.85
C ALA A 237 -20.85 -42.64 0.89
N ALA A 238 -20.80 -42.39 -0.43
CA ALA A 238 -20.74 -43.44 -1.42
C ALA A 238 -19.40 -44.20 -1.39
N PHE A 239 -18.28 -43.49 -1.20
CA PHE A 239 -16.96 -44.12 -1.05
C PHE A 239 -16.87 -45.01 0.18
N ASP A 240 -17.43 -44.58 1.32
CA ASP A 240 -17.49 -45.40 2.53
C ASP A 240 -18.34 -46.66 2.31
N GLU A 241 -19.52 -46.53 1.67
CA GLU A 241 -20.35 -47.67 1.29
C GLU A 241 -19.60 -48.64 0.35
N LEU A 242 -18.89 -48.13 -0.66
CA LEU A 242 -18.06 -48.95 -1.56
C LEU A 242 -16.92 -49.68 -0.80
N LEU A 243 -16.29 -49.02 0.16
CA LEU A 243 -15.26 -49.65 1.00
C LEU A 243 -15.85 -50.68 1.98
N ALA A 244 -17.07 -50.43 2.48
CA ALA A 244 -17.70 -51.24 3.51
C ALA A 244 -18.42 -52.49 2.96
N ARG A 245 -19.27 -52.31 1.94
CA ARG A 245 -20.11 -53.36 1.34
C ARG A 245 -19.73 -53.69 -0.10
N GLY A 246 -18.98 -52.82 -0.78
CA GLY A 246 -18.62 -53.01 -2.20
C GLY A 246 -19.72 -52.62 -3.18
N ASP A 247 -20.75 -51.91 -2.71
CA ASP A 247 -21.88 -51.46 -3.54
C ASP A 247 -22.42 -50.12 -3.02
N THR A 248 -23.06 -49.34 -3.89
CA THR A 248 -23.72 -48.07 -3.53
C THR A 248 -24.79 -47.70 -4.57
N ASP A 249 -25.90 -47.15 -4.07
CA ASP A 249 -26.97 -46.56 -4.88
C ASP A 249 -26.84 -45.02 -4.95
N ARG A 250 -25.86 -44.44 -4.25
CA ARG A 250 -25.63 -42.98 -4.19
C ARG A 250 -24.85 -42.44 -5.39
N LEU A 251 -24.21 -43.32 -6.15
CA LEU A 251 -23.55 -43.00 -7.41
C LEU A 251 -24.23 -43.76 -8.54
N ALA A 252 -24.28 -43.16 -9.72
CA ALA A 252 -24.80 -43.82 -10.90
C ALA A 252 -23.86 -44.98 -11.28
N ARG A 253 -24.43 -46.18 -11.41
CA ARG A 253 -23.66 -47.37 -11.82
C ARG A 253 -23.49 -47.35 -13.34
N LEU A 254 -22.25 -47.47 -13.81
CA LEU A 254 -21.98 -47.59 -15.23
C LEU A 254 -22.52 -48.95 -15.71
N GLY A 255 -23.48 -48.92 -16.65
CA GLY A 255 -24.07 -50.13 -17.21
C GLY A 255 -23.01 -51.01 -17.91
N PRO A 256 -23.27 -52.31 -18.11
CA PRO A 256 -22.39 -53.14 -18.92
C PRO A 256 -22.31 -52.52 -20.32
N VAL A 257 -21.11 -52.11 -20.72
CA VAL A 257 -20.81 -51.66 -22.09
C VAL A 257 -20.98 -52.88 -23.00
N GLN A 258 -22.22 -53.21 -23.35
CA GLN A 258 -22.50 -54.18 -24.40
C GLN A 258 -22.06 -53.52 -25.69
N ALA A 259 -21.14 -54.16 -26.41
CA ALA A 259 -20.81 -53.82 -27.78
C ALA A 259 -22.06 -54.01 -28.65
N THR A 260 -22.94 -53.02 -28.66
CA THR A 260 -23.99 -52.89 -29.65
C THR A 260 -23.29 -52.69 -30.99
N ARG A 261 -23.43 -53.67 -31.89
CA ARG A 261 -23.12 -53.49 -33.32
C ARG A 261 -23.89 -52.25 -33.79
N GLY A 262 -23.20 -51.14 -33.94
CA GLY A 262 -23.79 -49.81 -34.21
C GLY A 262 -23.43 -48.72 -33.20
N ALA A 263 -22.54 -48.95 -32.23
CA ALA A 263 -21.98 -47.86 -31.41
C ALA A 263 -21.30 -46.84 -32.33
N VAL A 264 -21.83 -45.61 -32.34
CA VAL A 264 -21.21 -44.48 -33.03
C VAL A 264 -19.84 -44.28 -32.37
N PRO A 265 -18.73 -44.27 -33.14
CA PRO A 265 -17.41 -43.97 -32.58
C PRO A 265 -17.48 -42.65 -31.82
N PRO A 266 -16.77 -42.49 -30.69
CA PRO A 266 -16.74 -41.22 -29.97
C PRO A 266 -16.36 -40.11 -30.95
N VAL A 267 -17.09 -38.99 -30.90
CA VAL A 267 -16.78 -37.83 -31.73
C VAL A 267 -15.45 -37.27 -31.23
N LEU A 268 -14.40 -37.46 -32.04
CA LEU A 268 -13.07 -36.94 -31.77
C LEU A 268 -12.99 -35.50 -32.25
N VAL A 269 -12.60 -34.60 -31.35
CA VAL A 269 -12.41 -33.17 -31.63
C VAL A 269 -10.92 -32.86 -31.61
N ARG A 270 -10.43 -32.20 -32.66
CA ARG A 270 -9.04 -31.76 -32.76
C ARG A 270 -8.77 -30.69 -31.71
N SER A 271 -7.66 -30.84 -30.99
CA SER A 271 -7.35 -30.03 -29.82
C SER A 271 -5.86 -29.79 -29.74
N ARG A 272 -5.45 -28.52 -29.76
CA ARG A 272 -4.07 -28.12 -29.49
C ARG A 272 -4.07 -26.93 -28.53
N PRO A 273 -3.60 -27.11 -27.28
CA PRO A 273 -3.46 -26.00 -26.33
C PRO A 273 -2.49 -24.93 -26.85
N SER A 274 -2.80 -23.65 -26.61
CA SER A 274 -1.86 -22.57 -26.96
C SER A 274 -0.65 -22.62 -26.02
N ARG A 275 0.54 -22.89 -26.55
CA ARG A 275 1.85 -22.87 -25.82
C ARG A 275 2.32 -21.43 -25.49
N ALA A 276 1.38 -20.52 -25.25
CA ALA A 276 1.68 -19.16 -24.83
C ALA A 276 2.07 -19.16 -23.35
N ARG A 277 3.01 -18.28 -22.97
CA ARG A 277 3.46 -18.06 -21.60
C ARG A 277 2.30 -17.52 -20.76
N ALA A 278 1.45 -18.40 -20.24
CA ALA A 278 0.58 -18.04 -19.12
C ALA A 278 1.50 -17.68 -17.95
N LEU A 279 1.37 -16.48 -17.39
CA LEU A 279 2.00 -16.16 -16.11
C LEU A 279 1.45 -17.15 -15.09
N PRO A 280 2.27 -18.07 -14.56
CA PRO A 280 1.75 -19.16 -13.75
C PRO A 280 1.33 -18.60 -12.39
N VAL A 281 0.07 -18.83 -12.02
CA VAL A 281 -0.35 -18.79 -10.62
C VAL A 281 0.31 -20.01 -9.95
N PRO A 282 1.06 -19.86 -8.85
CA PRO A 282 1.57 -21.00 -8.12
C PRO A 282 0.39 -21.88 -7.69
N ALA A 283 0.48 -23.18 -7.95
CA ALA A 283 -0.51 -24.11 -7.41
C ALA A 283 -0.55 -23.96 -5.88
N ASP A 284 -1.68 -23.48 -5.37
CA ASP A 284 -1.93 -23.25 -3.95
C ASP A 284 -2.15 -24.54 -3.16
N SER A 285 -2.25 -25.65 -3.87
CA SER A 285 -2.52 -26.98 -3.35
C SER A 285 -2.01 -28.05 -4.31
N VAL A 286 -1.74 -29.24 -3.79
CA VAL A 286 -1.44 -30.44 -4.60
C VAL A 286 -2.60 -30.75 -5.57
N ARG A 287 -3.82 -30.27 -5.27
CA ARG A 287 -5.01 -30.43 -6.12
C ARG A 287 -4.94 -29.59 -7.40
N ALA A 288 -4.55 -28.31 -7.31
CA ALA A 288 -4.40 -27.41 -8.46
C ALA A 288 -3.36 -27.92 -9.48
N VAL A 289 -2.47 -28.82 -9.05
CA VAL A 289 -1.47 -29.50 -9.88
C VAL A 289 -2.09 -30.62 -10.75
N PHE A 290 -3.22 -31.22 -10.34
CA PHE A 290 -3.86 -32.36 -11.03
C PHE A 290 -5.18 -32.01 -11.75
N GLU A 291 -5.68 -30.78 -11.62
CA GLU A 291 -6.86 -30.30 -12.34
C GLU A 291 -6.58 -30.18 -13.85
N SER A 292 -7.59 -30.47 -14.69
CA SER A 292 -7.45 -30.24 -16.13
C SER A 292 -7.60 -28.73 -16.36
N GLY A 293 -6.58 -28.10 -16.94
CA GLY A 293 -6.51 -26.65 -17.14
C GLY A 293 -7.52 -26.08 -18.15
N ARG A 294 -8.67 -26.72 -18.34
CA ARG A 294 -9.80 -26.20 -19.13
C ARG A 294 -11.05 -25.89 -18.28
N GLY A 295 -10.99 -26.13 -16.97
CA GLY A 295 -12.01 -25.72 -16.00
C GLY A 295 -12.01 -24.22 -15.67
N ALA A 296 -11.86 -23.35 -16.67
CA ALA A 296 -12.46 -22.02 -16.61
C ALA A 296 -13.62 -22.08 -17.62
N LEU A 297 -14.86 -21.96 -17.12
CA LEU A 297 -16.15 -22.14 -17.83
C LEU A 297 -16.77 -23.55 -17.74
N VAL A 298 -16.99 -24.05 -16.51
CA VAL A 298 -18.19 -24.85 -16.23
C VAL A 298 -19.03 -24.06 -15.25
N GLU A 299 -19.99 -23.32 -15.80
CA GLU A 299 -21.13 -22.80 -15.05
C GLU A 299 -21.82 -23.99 -14.37
N SER A 300 -21.91 -23.97 -13.03
CA SER A 300 -22.91 -24.78 -12.37
C SER A 300 -24.29 -24.28 -12.80
N PRO A 301 -25.17 -25.13 -13.36
CA PRO A 301 -26.57 -24.77 -13.47
C PRO A 301 -27.12 -24.67 -12.05
N ASP A 302 -27.82 -23.58 -11.75
CA ASP A 302 -28.42 -23.20 -10.46
C ASP A 302 -27.59 -22.37 -9.46
N ARG A 303 -26.64 -21.55 -9.92
CA ARG A 303 -26.36 -20.28 -9.21
C ARG A 303 -27.00 -19.12 -9.97
N PRO A 304 -27.81 -18.26 -9.32
CA PRO A 304 -28.32 -17.06 -9.99
C PRO A 304 -27.13 -16.26 -10.52
N GLU A 305 -27.19 -15.82 -11.78
CA GLU A 305 -26.20 -14.92 -12.38
C GLU A 305 -25.93 -13.77 -11.40
N ARG A 306 -24.75 -13.80 -10.77
CA ARG A 306 -24.39 -12.80 -9.76
C ARG A 306 -23.83 -11.59 -10.49
N ALA A 307 -24.36 -10.41 -10.20
CA ALA A 307 -23.87 -9.16 -10.76
C ALA A 307 -22.36 -8.99 -10.54
N ALA A 308 -21.65 -8.54 -11.58
CA ALA A 308 -20.22 -8.22 -11.50
C ALA A 308 -19.96 -7.11 -10.47
N LEU A 309 -18.81 -7.18 -9.78
CA LEU A 309 -18.38 -6.09 -8.91
C LEU A 309 -17.93 -4.92 -9.79
N ARG A 310 -18.60 -3.77 -9.69
CA ARG A 310 -18.18 -2.56 -10.38
C ARG A 310 -16.96 -1.97 -9.68
N VAL A 311 -15.88 -1.72 -10.42
CA VAL A 311 -14.64 -1.16 -9.88
C VAL A 311 -14.26 0.12 -10.61
N THR A 312 -14.11 1.19 -9.85
CA THR A 312 -13.79 2.53 -10.36
C THR A 312 -12.48 2.99 -9.75
N VAL A 313 -11.55 3.47 -10.58
CA VAL A 313 -10.35 4.18 -10.09
C VAL A 313 -10.61 5.68 -10.11
N LEU A 314 -10.45 6.32 -8.95
CA LEU A 314 -10.63 7.75 -8.74
C LEU A 314 -9.27 8.39 -8.44
N ASN A 315 -8.80 9.23 -9.35
CA ASN A 315 -7.65 10.08 -9.11
C ASN A 315 -8.09 11.36 -8.40
N GLY A 316 -7.81 11.49 -7.10
CA GLY A 316 -8.27 12.62 -6.30
C GLY A 316 -7.88 12.51 -4.83
N ASN A 317 -8.12 13.58 -4.09
CA ASN A 317 -7.82 13.67 -2.67
C ASN A 317 -8.87 12.93 -1.83
N LEU A 318 -8.38 12.05 -0.96
CA LEU A 318 -9.22 11.19 -0.11
C LEU A 318 -10.13 11.96 0.86
N GLY A 319 -9.80 13.23 1.18
CA GLY A 319 -10.61 14.08 2.05
C GLY A 319 -11.97 14.47 1.46
N PHE A 320 -12.21 14.18 0.19
CA PHE A 320 -13.49 14.43 -0.48
C PHE A 320 -14.36 13.18 -0.62
N ILE A 321 -13.89 12.02 -0.15
CA ILE A 321 -14.59 10.75 -0.24
C ILE A 321 -15.72 10.70 0.78
N GLY A 322 -16.96 10.56 0.30
CA GLY A 322 -18.15 10.50 1.15
C GLY A 322 -18.56 9.08 1.59
N HIS A 323 -17.88 8.03 1.13
CA HIS A 323 -18.21 6.64 1.45
C HIS A 323 -17.38 6.11 2.62
N ALA A 324 -17.66 4.88 3.07
CA ALA A 324 -16.78 4.15 3.98
C ALA A 324 -15.41 3.97 3.30
N LEU A 325 -14.33 4.40 3.97
CA LEU A 325 -12.98 4.39 3.45
C LEU A 325 -12.15 3.32 4.14
N MET A 326 -11.65 2.36 3.37
CA MET A 326 -10.70 1.37 3.85
C MET A 326 -9.25 1.87 3.73
N VAL A 327 -8.51 1.72 4.81
CA VAL A 327 -7.06 1.97 4.92
C VAL A 327 -6.39 0.78 5.58
N GLY A 328 -5.07 0.63 5.42
CA GLY A 328 -4.32 -0.43 6.09
C GLY A 328 -3.24 0.11 7.01
N HIS A 329 -2.92 -0.69 8.02
CA HIS A 329 -1.92 -0.39 9.04
C HIS A 329 -0.82 -1.46 9.06
N TYR A 330 0.42 -1.05 8.87
CA TYR A 330 1.58 -1.88 9.23
C TYR A 330 1.85 -1.72 10.72
N ARG A 331 2.34 -2.78 11.37
CA ARG A 331 2.69 -2.76 12.79
C ARG A 331 3.63 -1.60 13.13
N SER A 332 3.09 -0.54 13.72
CA SER A 332 3.77 0.74 13.99
C SER A 332 3.07 1.49 15.12
N LEU A 333 3.84 2.21 15.95
CA LEU A 333 3.32 3.05 17.03
C LEU A 333 2.91 4.46 16.58
N ALA A 334 3.10 4.77 15.30
CA ALA A 334 2.72 6.03 14.69
C ALA A 334 1.85 5.82 13.46
N LEU A 335 0.80 6.65 13.35
CA LEU A 335 0.04 6.79 12.12
C LEU A 335 0.81 7.68 11.15
N THR A 336 1.10 7.18 9.96
CA THR A 336 1.85 7.88 8.91
C THR A 336 1.05 7.93 7.61
N GLY A 337 1.52 8.75 6.66
CA GLY A 337 0.91 8.89 5.33
C GLY A 337 -0.61 9.04 5.34
N THR A 338 -1.30 8.12 4.67
CA THR A 338 -2.76 8.09 4.54
C THR A 338 -3.47 7.98 5.89
N GLU A 339 -2.97 7.15 6.82
CA GLU A 339 -3.61 6.95 8.13
C GLU A 339 -3.65 8.23 8.94
N LYS A 340 -2.55 9.00 8.93
CA LYS A 340 -2.45 10.29 9.64
C LYS A 340 -3.45 11.32 9.10
N VAL A 341 -3.57 11.42 7.78
CA VAL A 341 -4.53 12.33 7.14
C VAL A 341 -5.96 11.93 7.51
N VAL A 342 -6.28 10.64 7.44
CA VAL A 342 -7.62 10.13 7.78
C VAL A 342 -7.92 10.31 9.27
N ASP A 343 -6.96 10.07 10.15
CA ASP A 343 -7.09 10.30 11.60
C ASP A 343 -7.43 11.77 11.90
N GLN A 344 -6.75 12.71 11.24
CA GLN A 344 -7.09 14.13 11.32
C GLN A 344 -8.50 14.41 10.84
N LEU A 345 -8.94 13.80 9.73
CA LEU A 345 -10.30 13.97 9.18
C LEU A 345 -11.38 13.48 10.14
N ILE A 346 -11.13 12.42 10.92
CA ILE A 346 -12.11 11.88 11.88
C ILE A 346 -11.90 12.36 13.33
N GLY A 347 -10.93 13.25 13.58
CA GLY A 347 -10.77 13.93 14.86
C GLY A 347 -9.86 13.20 15.87
N GLY A 348 -8.87 12.42 15.42
CA GLY A 348 -7.86 11.81 16.27
C GLY A 348 -8.24 10.44 16.87
N ALA A 349 -9.38 9.87 16.44
CA ALA A 349 -9.90 8.62 17.01
C ALA A 349 -9.01 7.40 16.72
N MET A 350 -8.34 7.35 15.56
CA MET A 350 -7.40 6.27 15.25
C MET A 350 -6.15 6.41 16.12
N SER A 351 -5.62 7.62 16.29
CA SER A 351 -4.48 7.88 17.18
C SER A 351 -4.78 7.49 18.63
N ALA A 352 -6.00 7.78 19.11
CA ALA A 352 -6.43 7.38 20.44
C ALA A 352 -6.52 5.84 20.59
N SER A 353 -7.03 5.14 19.57
CA SER A 353 -7.10 3.67 19.56
C SER A 353 -5.72 3.01 19.52
N LEU A 354 -4.78 3.60 18.77
CA LEU A 354 -3.39 3.17 18.74
C LEU A 354 -2.71 3.38 20.09
N ALA A 355 -2.90 4.55 20.71
CA ALA A 355 -2.37 4.82 22.05
C ALA A 355 -2.96 3.90 23.13
N ALA A 356 -4.20 3.41 22.93
CA ALA A 356 -4.85 2.44 23.81
C ALA A 356 -4.44 0.97 23.55
N GLY A 357 -3.62 0.70 22.53
CA GLY A 357 -3.21 -0.67 22.17
C GLY A 357 -4.32 -1.54 21.56
N LEU A 358 -5.35 -0.91 20.97
CA LEU A 358 -6.51 -1.61 20.38
C LEU A 358 -6.49 -1.63 18.84
N TYR A 359 -5.42 -1.13 18.23
CA TYR A 359 -5.35 -0.89 16.79
C TYR A 359 -4.95 -2.15 15.99
N PRO A 360 -5.42 -2.34 14.73
CA PRO A 360 -5.19 -3.57 13.98
C PRO A 360 -3.74 -3.74 13.49
N GLU A 361 -2.91 -4.52 14.18
CA GLU A 361 -1.49 -4.72 13.80
C GLU A 361 -1.25 -5.94 12.89
N VAL A 362 -2.02 -7.02 13.03
CA VAL A 362 -1.79 -8.30 12.34
C VAL A 362 -2.71 -8.53 11.14
N THR A 363 -2.27 -9.31 10.16
CA THR A 363 -3.08 -9.68 8.99
C THR A 363 -4.41 -10.31 9.43
N GLY A 364 -5.52 -9.84 8.87
CA GLY A 364 -6.87 -10.28 9.21
C GLY A 364 -7.49 -9.59 10.43
N ALA A 365 -6.72 -8.87 11.25
CA ALA A 365 -7.29 -7.97 12.25
C ALA A 365 -7.90 -6.73 11.57
N GLN A 366 -8.93 -6.17 12.18
CA GLN A 366 -9.64 -5.03 11.63
C GLN A 366 -10.37 -4.23 12.71
N GLN A 367 -10.62 -2.94 12.42
CA GLN A 367 -11.41 -2.06 13.28
C GLN A 367 -12.15 -1.03 12.43
N VAL A 368 -13.39 -0.71 12.83
CA VAL A 368 -14.23 0.29 12.16
C VAL A 368 -14.38 1.51 13.05
N PHE A 369 -14.05 2.68 12.50
CA PHE A 369 -14.24 3.99 13.13
C PHE A 369 -15.38 4.72 12.43
N VAL A 370 -16.34 5.23 13.20
CA VAL A 370 -17.43 6.06 12.65
C VAL A 370 -16.98 7.51 12.72
N ASN A 371 -17.04 8.23 11.60
CA ASN A 371 -16.71 9.65 11.60
C ASN A 371 -17.90 10.45 12.14
N ALA A 372 -17.84 10.74 13.43
CA ALA A 372 -18.78 11.64 14.09
C ALA A 372 -18.32 13.11 14.05
N ARG A 373 -17.17 13.39 13.42
CA ARG A 373 -16.60 14.73 13.37
C ARG A 373 -17.44 15.62 12.47
N ARG A 374 -17.85 16.76 13.02
CA ARG A 374 -18.40 17.86 12.25
C ARG A 374 -17.24 18.78 11.87
N ASP A 375 -17.06 19.03 10.58
CA ASP A 375 -16.03 19.95 10.09
C ASP A 375 -16.30 21.34 10.69
N PRO A 376 -15.37 21.96 11.45
CA PRO A 376 -15.59 23.27 12.06
C PRO A 376 -15.84 24.39 11.04
N ASN A 377 -15.32 24.19 9.81
CA ASN A 377 -15.42 25.13 8.71
C ASN A 377 -16.55 24.78 7.73
N ASN A 378 -17.22 23.62 7.87
CA ASN A 378 -18.41 23.21 7.10
C ASN A 378 -19.16 21.99 7.73
N PRO A 379 -19.88 22.08 8.86
CA PRO A 379 -20.76 21.07 9.42
C PRO A 379 -21.90 20.57 8.50
N TRP A 380 -22.21 21.20 7.34
CA TRP A 380 -23.12 20.60 6.34
C TRP A 380 -22.40 19.64 5.43
N ARG A 381 -21.06 19.74 5.38
CA ARG A 381 -20.22 18.68 4.86
C ARG A 381 -20.45 17.48 5.74
N LEU A 382 -21.20 16.52 5.18
CA LEU A 382 -21.32 15.19 5.76
C LEU A 382 -19.91 14.70 6.11
N PRO A 383 -19.72 14.05 7.28
CA PRO A 383 -18.41 13.54 7.67
C PRO A 383 -17.78 12.74 6.52
N ARG A 384 -16.62 13.18 6.04
CA ARG A 384 -15.88 12.57 4.92
C ARG A 384 -14.49 12.11 5.41
N PRO A 385 -14.17 10.82 5.35
CA PRO A 385 -15.07 9.71 5.03
C PRO A 385 -16.14 9.51 6.11
N GLN A 386 -17.28 8.88 5.77
CA GLN A 386 -18.37 8.59 6.73
C GLN A 386 -17.92 7.64 7.84
N SER A 387 -17.06 6.70 7.47
CA SER A 387 -16.44 5.73 8.36
C SER A 387 -15.08 5.33 7.79
N VAL A 388 -14.22 4.84 8.67
CA VAL A 388 -12.90 4.35 8.31
C VAL A 388 -12.81 2.90 8.73
N ILE A 389 -12.42 2.04 7.80
CA ILE A 389 -12.15 0.62 8.06
C ILE A 389 -10.64 0.45 8.03
N VAL A 390 -10.04 0.17 9.18
CA VAL A 390 -8.61 -0.11 9.28
C VAL A 390 -8.41 -1.62 9.23
N VAL A 391 -7.56 -2.10 8.32
CA VAL A 391 -7.17 -3.52 8.24
C VAL A 391 -5.69 -3.68 8.58
N GLY A 392 -5.34 -4.67 9.40
CA GLY A 392 -3.96 -4.94 9.77
C GLY A 392 -3.19 -5.59 8.63
N LEU A 393 -1.96 -5.15 8.40
CA LEU A 393 -1.07 -5.62 7.32
C LEU A 393 0.08 -6.48 7.84
N GLY A 394 0.33 -6.50 9.16
CA GLY A 394 1.49 -7.19 9.75
C GLY A 394 2.76 -6.34 9.69
N ASP A 395 3.91 -7.01 9.71
CA ASP A 395 5.21 -6.34 9.63
C ASP A 395 5.47 -5.76 8.23
N GLU A 396 6.06 -4.56 8.20
CA GLU A 396 6.52 -3.93 6.96
C GLU A 396 7.51 -4.83 6.21
N GLY A 397 7.35 -4.92 4.88
CA GLY A 397 8.18 -5.75 4.00
C GLY A 397 7.82 -7.25 3.94
N LYS A 398 6.90 -7.74 4.78
CA LYS A 398 6.43 -9.15 4.74
C LYS A 398 5.07 -9.33 4.04
N LEU A 399 4.40 -8.24 3.66
CA LEU A 399 3.07 -8.27 3.05
C LEU A 399 3.11 -8.92 1.66
N ARG A 400 2.17 -9.84 1.41
CA ARG A 400 1.94 -10.49 0.11
C ARG A 400 0.51 -10.22 -0.36
N GLU A 401 0.26 -10.33 -1.67
CA GLU A 401 -1.06 -10.10 -2.28
C GLU A 401 -2.18 -10.93 -1.63
N GLN A 402 -1.94 -12.20 -1.31
CA GLN A 402 -2.92 -13.06 -0.65
C GLN A 402 -3.24 -12.61 0.78
N ALA A 403 -2.23 -12.18 1.54
CA ALA A 403 -2.41 -11.65 2.89
C ALA A 403 -3.20 -10.34 2.87
N LEU A 404 -2.92 -9.47 1.89
CA LEU A 404 -3.69 -8.24 1.66
C LEU A 404 -5.15 -8.55 1.31
N ALA A 405 -5.41 -9.47 0.38
CA ALA A 405 -6.77 -9.87 0.02
C ALA A 405 -7.54 -10.45 1.22
N LEU A 406 -6.87 -11.23 2.08
CA LEU A 406 -7.44 -11.72 3.33
C LEU A 406 -7.82 -10.59 4.28
N SER A 407 -6.92 -9.64 4.52
CA SER A 407 -7.17 -8.49 5.39
C SER A 407 -8.33 -7.62 4.87
N VAL A 408 -8.35 -7.34 3.56
CA VAL A 408 -9.44 -6.61 2.90
C VAL A 408 -10.76 -7.36 3.07
N ARG A 409 -10.78 -8.68 2.82
CA ARG A 409 -11.98 -9.50 2.98
C ARG A 409 -12.56 -9.40 4.38
N GLN A 410 -11.72 -9.47 5.42
CA GLN A 410 -12.19 -9.30 6.79
C GLN A 410 -12.76 -7.89 6.98
N GLY A 411 -12.01 -6.87 6.54
CA GLY A 411 -12.42 -5.46 6.48
C GLY A 411 -13.85 -5.25 5.98
N VAL A 412 -14.15 -5.81 4.81
CA VAL A 412 -15.48 -5.72 4.18
C VAL A 412 -16.54 -6.41 5.02
N ILE A 413 -16.25 -7.59 5.59
CA ILE A 413 -17.22 -8.34 6.40
C ILE A 413 -17.61 -7.57 7.67
N ALA A 414 -16.68 -6.94 8.39
CA ALA A 414 -17.07 -6.15 9.57
C ALA A 414 -17.87 -4.91 9.20
N TRP A 415 -17.53 -4.26 8.08
CA TRP A 415 -18.34 -3.14 7.63
C TRP A 415 -19.74 -3.57 7.21
N ALA A 416 -19.88 -4.70 6.51
CA ALA A 416 -21.18 -5.25 6.13
C ALA A 416 -22.02 -5.64 7.36
N GLN A 417 -21.40 -6.19 8.42
CA GLN A 417 -22.06 -6.42 9.70
C GLN A 417 -22.64 -5.11 10.26
N ARG A 418 -21.80 -4.06 10.32
CA ARG A 418 -22.21 -2.75 10.81
C ARG A 418 -23.29 -2.10 9.96
N ALA A 419 -23.19 -2.25 8.64
CA ALA A 419 -24.19 -1.77 7.69
C ALA A 419 -25.54 -2.48 7.90
N SER A 420 -25.52 -3.79 8.18
CA SER A 420 -26.72 -4.56 8.51
C SER A 420 -27.37 -4.08 9.82
N GLU A 421 -26.59 -3.74 10.84
CA GLU A 421 -27.10 -3.16 12.10
C GLU A 421 -27.80 -1.81 11.88
N LEU A 422 -27.33 -1.03 10.90
CA LEU A 422 -27.85 0.29 10.56
C LEU A 422 -29.00 0.26 9.53
N ALA A 423 -29.50 -0.93 9.18
CA ALA A 423 -30.52 -1.14 8.14
C ALA A 423 -30.15 -0.51 6.78
N ALA A 424 -28.88 -0.61 6.39
CA ALA A 424 -28.37 -0.13 5.11
C ALA A 424 -29.01 -0.88 3.92
N PRO A 425 -29.03 -0.27 2.71
CA PRO A 425 -29.50 -0.94 1.50
C PRO A 425 -28.73 -2.24 1.22
N ALA A 426 -29.38 -3.17 0.49
CA ALA A 426 -28.82 -4.49 0.16
C ALA A 426 -27.47 -4.44 -0.59
N GLN A 427 -27.17 -3.30 -1.23
CA GLN A 427 -25.86 -3.01 -1.80
C GLN A 427 -25.34 -1.67 -1.27
N PHE A 428 -24.03 -1.58 -1.05
CA PHE A 428 -23.36 -0.33 -0.68
C PHE A 428 -22.08 -0.10 -1.49
N THR A 429 -21.64 1.16 -1.53
CA THR A 429 -20.37 1.57 -2.16
C THR A 429 -19.26 1.60 -1.12
N LEU A 430 -18.11 1.02 -1.44
CA LEU A 430 -16.92 1.00 -0.59
C LEU A 430 -15.79 1.77 -1.28
N ALA A 431 -15.14 2.68 -0.57
CA ALA A 431 -13.90 3.29 -1.03
C ALA A 431 -12.70 2.63 -0.35
N ALA A 432 -11.57 2.51 -1.05
CA ALA A 432 -10.32 2.03 -0.48
C ALA A 432 -9.15 2.81 -1.09
N THR A 433 -8.09 3.05 -0.31
CA THR A 433 -6.81 3.49 -0.89
C THR A 433 -6.09 2.30 -1.51
N LEU A 434 -4.95 2.53 -2.18
CA LEU A 434 -4.08 1.45 -2.63
C LEU A 434 -3.30 0.86 -1.44
N ILE A 435 -4.01 0.16 -0.57
CA ILE A 435 -3.52 -0.39 0.70
C ILE A 435 -2.27 -1.27 0.47
N GLY A 436 -1.23 -1.05 1.27
CA GLY A 436 0.01 -1.82 1.21
C GLY A 436 0.97 -1.44 0.09
N SER A 437 0.57 -0.60 -0.87
CA SER A 437 1.36 -0.27 -2.07
C SER A 437 2.42 0.84 -1.91
N GLY A 438 2.82 1.10 -0.67
CA GLY A 438 3.81 2.13 -0.31
C GLY A 438 5.13 1.59 0.25
N GLY A 439 5.34 0.27 0.30
CA GLY A 439 6.59 -0.34 0.80
C GLY A 439 6.98 -1.60 0.00
N LEU A 440 8.00 -2.34 0.43
CA LEU A 440 8.35 -3.63 -0.20
C LEU A 440 7.18 -4.62 -0.19
N GLY A 441 6.87 -5.18 -1.36
CA GLY A 441 6.06 -6.41 -1.48
C GLY A 441 4.88 -6.32 -2.44
N VAL A 442 4.20 -5.17 -2.54
CA VAL A 442 2.98 -5.04 -3.35
C VAL A 442 3.01 -3.75 -4.19
N GLN A 443 3.02 -3.88 -5.51
CA GLN A 443 2.94 -2.72 -6.43
C GLN A 443 1.51 -2.16 -6.50
N PRO A 444 1.28 -0.88 -6.90
CA PRO A 444 -0.05 -0.29 -7.02
C PRO A 444 -1.06 -1.15 -7.81
N GLY A 445 -0.64 -1.69 -8.95
CA GLY A 445 -1.45 -2.61 -9.76
C GLY A 445 -1.81 -3.91 -9.02
N ASN A 446 -0.86 -4.48 -8.28
CA ASN A 446 -1.06 -5.71 -7.52
C ASN A 446 -1.96 -5.47 -6.30
N ALA A 447 -1.81 -4.33 -5.61
CA ALA A 447 -2.67 -3.93 -4.51
C ALA A 447 -4.11 -3.75 -4.99
N ALA A 448 -4.31 -3.07 -6.12
CA ALA A 448 -5.63 -2.90 -6.72
C ALA A 448 -6.32 -4.25 -7.00
N ARG A 449 -5.59 -5.23 -7.56
CA ARG A 449 -6.09 -6.59 -7.77
C ARG A 449 -6.43 -7.30 -6.46
N ALA A 450 -5.53 -7.28 -5.48
CA ALA A 450 -5.73 -7.94 -4.20
C ALA A 450 -6.91 -7.35 -3.43
N ILE A 451 -7.11 -6.03 -3.47
CA ILE A 451 -8.25 -5.35 -2.86
C ILE A 451 -9.55 -5.76 -3.57
N ALA A 452 -9.61 -5.69 -4.90
CA ALA A 452 -10.79 -6.09 -5.66
C ALA A 452 -11.15 -7.57 -5.42
N GLN A 453 -10.16 -8.46 -5.38
CA GLN A 453 -10.35 -9.87 -5.06
C GLN A 453 -10.85 -10.06 -3.63
N GLY A 454 -10.24 -9.40 -2.63
CA GLY A 454 -10.68 -9.48 -1.24
C GLY A 454 -12.13 -9.01 -1.04
N VAL A 455 -12.56 -7.97 -1.77
CA VAL A 455 -13.95 -7.49 -1.79
C VAL A 455 -14.88 -8.52 -2.43
N ARG A 456 -14.47 -9.14 -3.54
CA ARG A 456 -15.28 -10.18 -4.20
C ARG A 456 -15.45 -11.41 -3.29
N ASP A 457 -14.36 -11.88 -2.68
CA ASP A 457 -14.38 -13.00 -1.73
C ASP A 457 -15.29 -12.70 -0.53
N ALA A 458 -15.33 -11.44 -0.07
CA ALA A 458 -16.25 -11.00 0.98
C ALA A 458 -17.70 -11.05 0.48
N ASN A 459 -17.99 -10.50 -0.70
CA ASN A 459 -19.34 -10.54 -1.30
C ASN A 459 -19.87 -11.96 -1.44
N ASP A 460 -19.03 -12.93 -1.82
CA ASP A 460 -19.45 -14.32 -1.95
C ASP A 460 -19.88 -14.94 -0.60
N ARG A 461 -19.23 -14.54 0.50
CA ARG A 461 -19.60 -14.96 1.87
C ARG A 461 -20.83 -14.21 2.38
N LEU A 462 -20.90 -12.90 2.14
CA LEU A 462 -22.00 -12.04 2.58
C LEU A 462 -23.32 -12.44 1.91
N ALA A 463 -23.28 -12.75 0.61
CA ALA A 463 -24.44 -13.23 -0.13
C ALA A 463 -24.98 -14.56 0.41
N ALA A 464 -24.10 -15.47 0.86
CA ALA A 464 -24.52 -16.75 1.46
C ALA A 464 -25.27 -16.57 2.78
N CYS A 465 -25.02 -15.46 3.50
CA CYS A 465 -25.64 -15.14 4.78
C CYS A 465 -26.76 -14.08 4.68
N GLY A 466 -27.08 -13.61 3.47
CA GLY A 466 -28.10 -12.58 3.23
C GLY A 466 -27.74 -11.18 3.76
N TRP A 467 -26.46 -10.89 3.96
CA TRP A 467 -25.98 -9.57 4.41
C TRP A 467 -25.78 -8.61 3.22
N PRO A 468 -25.77 -7.28 3.46
CA PRO A 468 -25.47 -6.30 2.42
C PRO A 468 -24.13 -6.59 1.73
N VAL A 469 -24.08 -6.46 0.40
CA VAL A 469 -22.88 -6.72 -0.42
C VAL A 469 -22.32 -5.41 -1.01
N VAL A 470 -21.04 -5.42 -1.39
CA VAL A 470 -20.42 -4.29 -2.09
C VAL A 470 -20.87 -4.29 -3.55
N GLY A 471 -21.61 -3.27 -3.98
CA GLY A 471 -22.05 -3.11 -5.37
C GLY A 471 -21.04 -2.35 -6.25
N GLU A 472 -20.31 -1.42 -5.64
CA GLU A 472 -19.26 -0.62 -6.29
C GLU A 472 -18.05 -0.46 -5.34
N LEU A 473 -16.86 -0.72 -5.86
CA LEU A 473 -15.58 -0.45 -5.21
C LEU A 473 -14.91 0.76 -5.88
N VAL A 474 -14.61 1.80 -5.11
CA VAL A 474 -13.88 2.98 -5.57
C VAL A 474 -12.46 2.96 -5.01
N LEU A 475 -11.46 2.73 -5.86
CA LEU A 475 -10.06 2.86 -5.49
C LEU A 475 -9.62 4.32 -5.61
N VAL A 476 -9.20 4.91 -4.50
CA VAL A 476 -8.85 6.33 -4.41
C VAL A 476 -7.33 6.47 -4.34
N GLU A 477 -6.76 7.23 -5.27
CA GLU A 477 -5.32 7.50 -5.33
C GLU A 477 -5.07 8.97 -5.69
N LEU A 478 -4.21 9.63 -4.92
CA LEU A 478 -3.89 11.05 -5.09
C LEU A 478 -3.08 11.29 -6.37
N TYR A 479 -2.18 10.37 -6.71
CA TYR A 479 -1.24 10.52 -7.82
C TYR A 479 -1.70 9.78 -9.08
N LEU A 480 -1.83 10.50 -10.20
CA LEU A 480 -2.35 9.94 -11.46
C LEU A 480 -1.50 8.77 -12.00
N GLU A 481 -0.17 8.82 -11.86
CA GLU A 481 0.70 7.72 -12.29
C GLU A 481 0.37 6.40 -11.58
N ARG A 482 0.14 6.45 -10.26
CA ARG A 482 -0.20 5.28 -9.44
C ARG A 482 -1.64 4.81 -9.70
N ALA A 483 -2.54 5.76 -9.93
CA ALA A 483 -3.91 5.46 -10.35
C ALA A 483 -3.93 4.74 -11.70
N ALA A 484 -3.04 5.11 -12.63
CA ALA A 484 -2.89 4.42 -13.91
C ALA A 484 -2.38 2.98 -13.72
N ASP A 485 -1.37 2.75 -12.87
CA ASP A 485 -0.88 1.40 -12.57
C ASP A 485 -1.97 0.53 -11.92
N ALA A 486 -2.74 1.10 -10.99
CA ALA A 486 -3.90 0.44 -10.39
C ALA A 486 -4.95 0.05 -11.45
N TRP A 487 -5.30 0.96 -12.34
CA TRP A 487 -6.26 0.74 -13.41
C TRP A 487 -5.81 -0.37 -14.36
N HIS A 488 -4.54 -0.37 -14.80
CA HIS A 488 -4.00 -1.47 -15.63
C HIS A 488 -4.04 -2.81 -14.89
N GLY A 489 -3.69 -2.83 -13.59
CA GLY A 489 -3.79 -4.02 -12.76
C GLY A 489 -5.21 -4.60 -12.72
N LEU A 490 -6.23 -3.74 -12.59
CA LEU A 490 -7.64 -4.14 -12.62
C LEU A 490 -8.10 -4.64 -14.00
N GLN A 491 -7.63 -4.04 -15.10
CA GLN A 491 -7.95 -4.53 -16.45
C GLN A 491 -7.44 -5.96 -16.66
N VAL A 492 -6.24 -6.27 -16.17
CA VAL A 492 -5.71 -7.64 -16.17
C VAL A 492 -6.61 -8.58 -15.36
N LEU A 493 -7.07 -8.17 -14.18
CA LEU A 493 -7.97 -8.97 -13.34
C LEU A 493 -9.33 -9.21 -14.02
N ALA A 494 -9.94 -8.18 -14.61
CA ALA A 494 -11.22 -8.31 -15.31
C ALA A 494 -11.12 -9.22 -16.54
N THR A 495 -9.99 -9.17 -17.25
CA THR A 495 -9.71 -10.07 -18.38
C THR A 495 -9.50 -11.52 -17.92
N ALA A 496 -8.81 -11.72 -16.80
CA ALA A 496 -8.56 -13.05 -16.23
C ALA A 496 -9.79 -13.67 -15.56
N SER A 497 -10.79 -12.87 -15.18
CA SER A 497 -12.03 -13.33 -14.56
C SER A 497 -13.26 -12.67 -15.19
N PRO A 498 -13.62 -13.03 -16.43
CA PRO A 498 -14.78 -12.47 -17.11
C PRO A 498 -16.07 -12.61 -16.29
N GLY A 499 -16.93 -11.59 -16.32
CA GLY A 499 -18.20 -11.56 -15.59
C GLY A 499 -18.08 -11.35 -14.06
N HIS A 500 -16.88 -11.38 -13.49
CA HIS A 500 -16.69 -11.18 -12.04
C HIS A 500 -16.46 -9.71 -11.68
N PHE A 501 -15.81 -8.96 -12.57
CA PHE A 501 -15.45 -7.56 -12.37
C PHE A 501 -15.88 -6.73 -13.58
N GLU A 502 -16.49 -5.57 -13.33
CA GLU A 502 -16.78 -4.56 -14.33
C GLU A 502 -15.94 -3.32 -14.01
N VAL A 503 -14.82 -3.16 -14.70
CA VAL A 503 -13.89 -2.05 -14.44
C VAL A 503 -14.28 -0.86 -15.32
N ALA A 504 -14.43 0.32 -14.71
CA ALA A 504 -14.71 1.54 -15.45
C ALA A 504 -13.67 1.79 -16.58
N PRO A 505 -14.10 2.20 -17.79
CA PRO A 505 -13.21 2.29 -18.95
C PRO A 505 -12.15 3.39 -18.83
N THR A 506 -12.32 4.33 -17.90
CA THR A 506 -11.40 5.45 -17.68
C THR A 506 -11.24 5.74 -16.19
N ILE A 507 -10.08 6.28 -15.82
CA ILE A 507 -9.85 6.84 -14.48
C ILE A 507 -10.73 8.08 -14.31
N ARG A 508 -11.52 8.15 -13.24
CA ARG A 508 -12.30 9.35 -12.92
C ARG A 508 -11.40 10.36 -12.23
N THR A 509 -11.50 11.63 -12.61
CA THR A 509 -10.82 12.72 -11.93
C THR A 509 -11.71 13.29 -10.83
N GLY A 510 -11.19 13.33 -9.60
CA GLY A 510 -11.84 13.94 -8.42
C GLY A 510 -11.23 15.30 -8.06
N THR A 511 -11.48 15.74 -6.82
CA THR A 511 -10.98 17.03 -6.30
C THR A 511 -9.54 16.92 -5.82
N GLY A 512 -8.72 17.93 -6.11
CA GLY A 512 -7.31 18.00 -5.67
C GLY A 512 -6.40 16.84 -6.12
N PRO A 513 -6.50 16.32 -7.36
CA PRO A 513 -5.59 15.29 -7.85
C PRO A 513 -4.19 15.86 -8.07
N LEU A 514 -3.17 15.01 -7.93
CA LEU A 514 -1.80 15.30 -8.32
C LEU A 514 -1.42 14.46 -9.53
N ARG A 515 -0.64 15.03 -10.45
CA ARG A 515 -0.22 14.34 -11.67
C ARG A 515 0.82 13.26 -11.38
N ARG A 516 1.81 13.62 -10.56
CA ARG A 516 2.98 12.79 -10.30
C ARG A 516 3.57 13.11 -8.95
N GLN A 517 4.28 12.15 -8.39
CA GLN A 517 5.12 12.36 -7.21
C GLN A 517 6.36 13.17 -7.59
N VAL A 518 6.79 14.06 -6.69
CA VAL A 518 8.07 14.77 -6.82
C VAL A 518 9.24 13.80 -6.69
N ASP A 519 9.08 12.77 -5.85
CA ASP A 519 10.01 11.66 -5.66
C ASP A 519 9.46 10.34 -6.23
N THR A 520 10.26 9.61 -7.00
CA THR A 520 9.90 8.33 -7.66
C THR A 520 9.69 7.14 -6.70
N GLY A 521 9.59 7.36 -5.39
CA GLY A 521 9.44 6.30 -4.39
C GLY A 521 8.62 6.78 -3.20
N TYR A 522 7.29 6.75 -3.32
CA TYR A 522 6.41 6.95 -2.16
C TYR A 522 6.66 5.93 -1.08
N ARG A 523 7.03 6.43 0.10
CA ARG A 523 7.06 5.68 1.34
C ARG A 523 6.34 6.42 2.45
N PRO A 524 5.59 5.71 3.32
CA PRO A 524 5.04 6.27 4.55
C PRO A 524 6.11 6.67 5.57
N THR A 525 7.33 6.15 5.43
CA THR A 525 8.46 6.30 6.35
C THR A 525 9.55 7.20 5.76
N ASP A 526 10.24 7.95 6.63
CA ASP A 526 11.27 8.94 6.29
C ASP A 526 12.70 8.36 6.26
N TYR A 527 12.85 7.05 6.47
CA TYR A 527 14.12 6.33 6.53
C TYR A 527 14.25 5.23 5.46
N ASP A 528 15.48 4.91 5.07
CA ASP A 528 15.80 3.74 4.24
C ASP A 528 15.82 2.48 5.12
N PHE A 529 15.24 1.38 4.64
CA PHE A 529 15.13 0.12 5.37
C PHE A 529 15.97 -0.95 4.67
N ILE A 530 16.90 -1.56 5.39
CA ILE A 530 17.80 -2.59 4.86
C ILE A 530 17.70 -3.79 5.77
N SER A 531 17.40 -4.96 5.22
CA SER A 531 17.47 -6.22 5.96
C SER A 531 18.76 -6.92 5.59
N ALA A 532 19.58 -7.29 6.58
CA ALA A 532 20.80 -8.06 6.43
C ALA A 532 20.69 -9.29 7.34
N VAL A 533 20.38 -10.45 6.76
CA VAL A 533 20.12 -11.69 7.51
C VAL A 533 21.08 -12.79 7.09
N THR A 534 21.31 -13.77 7.96
CA THR A 534 22.30 -14.83 7.80
C THR A 534 21.59 -16.17 7.48
N PRO A 535 21.20 -16.44 6.21
CA PRO A 535 20.48 -17.67 5.86
C PRO A 535 21.30 -18.95 6.05
N SER A 536 22.63 -18.85 6.01
CA SER A 536 23.57 -19.96 6.21
C SER A 536 24.91 -19.43 6.71
N ASP A 537 25.67 -20.25 7.43
CA ASP A 537 26.97 -19.86 8.00
C ASP A 537 27.88 -19.17 6.98
N GLY A 538 28.30 -17.93 7.30
CA GLY A 538 29.20 -17.13 6.47
C GLY A 538 28.56 -16.43 5.27
N THR A 539 27.24 -16.48 5.10
CA THR A 539 26.53 -15.77 4.02
C THR A 539 25.56 -14.75 4.59
N ILE A 540 25.61 -13.50 4.11
CA ILE A 540 24.66 -12.44 4.49
C ILE A 540 23.79 -12.12 3.28
N ALA A 541 22.47 -12.23 3.43
CA ALA A 541 21.48 -11.83 2.44
C ALA A 541 20.96 -10.43 2.76
N TYR A 542 21.13 -9.52 1.80
CA TYR A 542 20.65 -8.15 1.83
C TYR A 542 19.33 -8.03 1.08
N THR A 543 18.34 -7.37 1.69
CA THR A 543 17.12 -6.90 1.04
C THR A 543 17.02 -5.41 1.24
N LEU A 544 16.94 -4.66 0.14
CA LEU A 544 16.93 -3.20 0.15
C LEU A 544 15.53 -2.66 -0.10
N ASP A 545 15.08 -1.77 0.79
CA ASP A 545 14.04 -0.79 0.51
C ASP A 545 14.65 0.60 0.69
N SER A 546 14.77 1.39 -0.37
CA SER A 546 15.29 2.77 -0.30
C SER A 546 14.58 3.70 -1.28
N LYS A 547 14.70 5.02 -1.05
CA LYS A 547 14.15 6.07 -1.94
C LYS A 547 14.66 5.99 -3.40
N ARG A 548 15.72 5.22 -3.67
CA ARG A 548 16.44 5.17 -4.96
C ARG A 548 16.18 3.92 -5.81
N ALA A 549 15.12 3.16 -5.51
CA ALA A 549 14.50 2.13 -6.37
C ALA A 549 15.35 0.91 -6.81
N ARG A 550 15.12 -0.24 -6.14
CA ARG A 550 14.86 -1.61 -6.66
C ARG A 550 14.99 -2.61 -5.51
N THR A 551 14.03 -3.52 -5.36
CA THR A 551 14.12 -4.65 -4.42
C THR A 551 15.08 -5.69 -5.00
N GLU A 552 16.36 -5.58 -4.67
CA GLU A 552 17.33 -6.63 -4.98
C GLU A 552 17.58 -7.46 -3.71
N VAL A 553 17.31 -8.77 -3.80
CA VAL A 553 17.79 -9.73 -2.79
C VAL A 553 19.18 -10.19 -3.25
N ARG A 554 20.21 -9.90 -2.45
CA ARG A 554 21.61 -10.20 -2.80
C ARG A 554 22.27 -10.96 -1.67
N ALA A 555 22.96 -12.06 -1.98
CA ALA A 555 23.72 -12.82 -1.00
C ALA A 555 25.21 -12.52 -1.18
N GLN A 556 25.87 -12.10 -0.10
CA GLN A 556 27.32 -11.97 -0.02
C GLN A 556 27.87 -13.17 0.75
N ALA A 557 28.68 -13.98 0.07
CA ALA A 557 29.45 -15.03 0.73
C ALA A 557 30.74 -14.43 1.31
N THR A 558 30.99 -14.68 2.59
CA THR A 558 32.16 -14.16 3.31
C THR A 558 32.94 -15.29 3.98
N GLN A 559 34.24 -15.09 4.20
CA GLN A 559 35.04 -16.03 4.98
C GLN A 559 34.77 -15.80 6.47
N GLY A 560 33.80 -16.53 7.04
CA GLY A 560 33.33 -16.32 8.42
C GLY A 560 34.43 -16.28 9.49
N LYS A 561 35.52 -17.04 9.32
CA LYS A 561 36.68 -16.98 10.25
C LYS A 561 37.42 -15.63 10.19
N LEU A 562 37.69 -15.12 8.99
CA LEU A 562 38.37 -13.84 8.79
C LEU A 562 37.50 -12.68 9.32
N VAL A 563 36.19 -12.72 9.03
CA VAL A 563 35.25 -11.70 9.54
C VAL A 563 35.23 -11.71 11.06
N ARG A 564 35.15 -12.88 11.72
CA ARG A 564 35.20 -12.98 13.19
C ARG A 564 36.50 -12.42 13.77
N GLU A 565 37.65 -12.70 13.16
CA GLU A 565 38.94 -12.15 13.60
C GLU A 565 39.01 -10.62 13.46
N LEU A 566 38.47 -10.07 12.36
CA LEU A 566 38.40 -8.62 12.14
C LEU A 566 37.42 -7.93 13.11
N VAL A 567 36.26 -8.54 13.36
CA VAL A 567 35.28 -8.05 14.34
C VAL A 567 35.86 -8.05 15.75
N ALA A 568 36.50 -9.15 16.17
CA ALA A 568 37.14 -9.25 17.48
C ALA A 568 38.23 -8.18 17.68
N ARG A 569 38.97 -7.83 16.63
CA ARG A 569 39.96 -6.73 16.68
C ARG A 569 39.30 -5.36 16.68
N ALA A 570 38.27 -5.14 15.85
CA ALA A 570 37.56 -3.87 15.74
C ALA A 570 36.86 -3.47 17.06
N SER A 571 36.27 -4.45 17.75
CA SER A 571 35.47 -4.27 18.98
C SER A 571 36.34 -4.20 20.25
N THR A 572 37.39 -3.38 20.23
CA THR A 572 38.27 -3.13 21.39
C THR A 572 38.51 -1.63 21.60
N ALA A 573 38.45 -1.17 22.85
CA ALA A 573 38.58 0.26 23.22
C ALA A 573 39.90 0.90 22.72
N GLY A 574 40.99 0.12 22.72
CA GLY A 574 42.31 0.60 22.31
C GLY A 574 42.55 0.67 20.80
N ASN A 575 41.60 0.23 19.97
CA ASN A 575 41.79 0.16 18.53
C ASN A 575 41.19 1.38 17.80
N GLN A 576 42.08 2.23 17.30
CA GLN A 576 41.73 3.44 16.54
C GLN A 576 41.96 3.28 15.02
N ASP A 577 42.23 2.06 14.55
CA ASP A 577 42.52 1.83 13.14
C ASP A 577 41.26 1.87 12.27
N ALA A 578 41.01 3.03 11.66
CA ALA A 578 39.93 3.25 10.71
C ALA A 578 40.02 2.34 9.47
N GLN A 579 41.18 1.71 9.18
CA GLN A 579 41.33 0.77 8.07
C GLN A 579 40.54 -0.52 8.29
N ILE A 580 40.31 -0.93 9.53
CA ILE A 580 39.54 -2.15 9.84
C ILE A 580 38.07 -1.95 9.49
N GLY A 581 37.47 -0.81 9.84
CA GLY A 581 36.10 -0.46 9.46
C GLY A 581 35.89 -0.42 7.94
N ARG A 582 36.88 0.09 7.19
CA ARG A 582 36.87 0.09 5.72
C ARG A 582 37.00 -1.31 5.12
N THR A 583 37.83 -2.15 5.72
CA THR A 583 38.02 -3.54 5.29
C THR A 583 36.75 -4.35 5.54
N LEU A 584 36.12 -4.18 6.71
CA LEU A 584 34.82 -4.79 7.02
C LEU A 584 33.74 -4.33 6.05
N PHE A 585 33.67 -3.03 5.73
CA PHE A 585 32.72 -2.52 4.74
C PHE A 585 32.89 -3.22 3.37
N GLN A 586 34.12 -3.33 2.87
CA GLN A 586 34.40 -3.98 1.58
C GLN A 586 34.13 -5.49 1.56
N LEU A 587 34.29 -6.17 2.70
CA LEU A 587 34.05 -7.62 2.79
C LEU A 587 32.57 -7.95 2.96
N LEU A 588 31.83 -7.14 3.72
CA LEU A 588 30.45 -7.40 4.12
C LEU A 588 29.45 -6.81 3.12
N VAL A 589 29.69 -5.59 2.63
CA VAL A 589 28.75 -4.88 1.76
C VAL A 589 29.08 -5.17 0.29
N PRO A 590 28.13 -5.73 -0.50
CA PRO A 590 28.31 -5.89 -1.94
C PRO A 590 28.50 -4.56 -2.67
N PRO A 591 29.33 -4.51 -3.74
CA PRO A 591 29.49 -3.30 -4.57
C PRO A 591 28.19 -2.71 -5.11
N GLU A 592 27.17 -3.55 -5.32
CA GLU A 592 25.85 -3.16 -5.80
C GLU A 592 24.99 -2.49 -4.71
N VAL A 593 25.27 -2.78 -3.43
CA VAL A 593 24.59 -2.20 -2.26
C VAL A 593 25.24 -0.86 -1.85
N GLU A 594 26.54 -0.69 -2.11
CA GLU A 594 27.33 0.52 -1.78
C GLU A 594 26.67 1.86 -2.20
N PRO A 595 26.09 2.03 -3.41
CA PRO A 595 25.43 3.27 -3.82
C PRO A 595 24.23 3.67 -2.93
N PHE A 596 23.58 2.69 -2.30
CA PHE A 596 22.44 2.89 -1.39
C PHE A 596 22.89 3.21 0.04
N LEU A 597 24.10 2.81 0.41
CA LEU A 597 24.71 3.17 1.70
C LEU A 597 25.46 4.52 1.66
N GLY A 598 25.67 5.09 0.48
CA GLY A 598 26.37 6.36 0.28
C GLY A 598 25.56 7.61 0.66
N GLY A 599 24.26 7.49 0.94
CA GLY A 599 23.36 8.62 1.25
C GLY A 599 23.57 9.26 2.64
N THR A 600 22.83 10.35 2.88
CA THR A 600 22.67 11.02 4.19
C THR A 600 21.27 10.79 4.78
N SER A 601 20.49 9.88 4.21
CA SER A 601 19.15 9.53 4.68
C SER A 601 19.21 8.73 5.99
N HIS A 602 18.20 8.90 6.84
CA HIS A 602 17.98 8.06 8.04
C HIS A 602 17.94 6.58 7.65
N MET A 603 18.57 5.68 8.42
CA MET A 603 18.67 4.26 8.06
C MET A 603 18.25 3.34 9.20
N LEU A 604 17.35 2.40 8.90
CA LEU A 604 16.99 1.30 9.79
C LEU A 604 17.50 -0.02 9.22
N LEU A 605 18.40 -0.68 9.94
CA LEU A 605 19.01 -1.95 9.56
C LEU A 605 18.40 -3.11 10.35
N GLU A 606 17.63 -3.96 9.69
CA GLU A 606 17.10 -5.20 10.27
C GLU A 606 18.17 -6.31 10.24
N LEU A 607 18.40 -6.92 11.40
CA LEU A 607 19.45 -7.91 11.65
C LEU A 607 18.86 -9.15 12.31
N ASP A 608 19.44 -10.31 12.02
CA ASP A 608 19.21 -11.54 12.79
C ASP A 608 20.37 -11.82 13.77
N GLU A 609 20.24 -12.86 14.60
CA GLU A 609 21.25 -13.20 15.61
C GLU A 609 22.67 -13.33 15.04
N GLY A 610 22.80 -13.92 13.84
CA GLY A 610 24.11 -14.10 13.19
C GLY A 610 24.75 -12.81 12.68
N SER A 611 23.95 -11.83 12.25
CA SER A 611 24.44 -10.56 11.69
C SER A 611 24.49 -9.43 12.73
N ALA A 612 23.77 -9.55 13.84
CA ALA A 612 23.74 -8.57 14.94
C ALA A 612 25.10 -8.41 15.63
N ALA A 613 25.92 -9.46 15.66
CA ALA A 613 27.26 -9.42 16.26
C ALA A 613 28.26 -8.52 15.51
N ILE A 614 27.97 -8.17 14.25
CA ILE A 614 28.82 -7.29 13.44
C ILE A 614 28.71 -5.85 13.96
N PRO A 615 29.83 -5.11 14.12
CA PRO A 615 29.82 -3.71 14.52
C PRO A 615 29.52 -2.81 13.31
N TRP A 616 28.27 -2.85 12.83
CA TRP A 616 27.80 -2.07 11.68
C TRP A 616 28.13 -0.59 11.78
N GLU A 617 28.11 -0.03 12.99
CA GLU A 617 28.44 1.38 13.26
C GLU A 617 29.89 1.74 12.91
N LEU A 618 30.83 0.78 12.97
CA LEU A 618 32.25 0.98 12.65
C LEU A 618 32.55 0.86 11.15
N LEU A 619 31.65 0.31 10.35
CA LEU A 619 31.86 0.20 8.91
C LEU A 619 31.97 1.60 8.30
N ASP A 620 32.93 1.81 7.40
CA ASP A 620 33.11 3.12 6.77
C ASP A 620 33.57 3.02 5.32
N THR A 621 33.23 4.04 4.54
CA THR A 621 33.55 4.15 3.11
C THR A 621 34.94 4.77 2.89
N PRO A 622 35.69 4.35 1.84
CA PRO A 622 36.99 4.95 1.52
C PRO A 622 36.89 6.47 1.25
N PRO A 623 37.88 7.29 1.68
CA PRO A 623 37.83 8.76 1.59
C PRO A 623 37.58 9.31 0.18
N GLY A 624 38.12 8.65 -0.85
CA GLY A 624 38.00 9.09 -2.25
C GLY A 624 36.61 8.87 -2.89
N ARG A 625 35.67 8.24 -2.18
CA ARG A 625 34.32 7.94 -2.68
C ARG A 625 33.21 8.68 -1.92
N ARG A 626 33.56 9.58 -1.00
CA ARG A 626 32.59 10.34 -0.18
C ARG A 626 32.00 11.49 -1.01
N ALA A 627 30.68 11.52 -1.18
CA ALA A 627 29.99 12.63 -1.83
C ALA A 627 30.05 13.89 -0.95
N GLY A 628 30.45 15.04 -1.51
CA GLY A 628 30.32 16.35 -0.86
C GLY A 628 31.36 16.73 0.21
N GLY A 629 32.42 15.93 0.42
CA GLY A 629 33.50 16.29 1.36
C GLY A 629 33.18 16.12 2.85
N ASP A 630 32.04 15.50 3.20
CA ASP A 630 31.68 15.18 4.58
C ASP A 630 32.67 14.13 5.17
N GLN A 631 33.33 14.50 6.27
CA GLN A 631 34.34 13.66 6.92
C GLN A 631 33.77 12.66 7.93
N ARG A 632 32.48 12.79 8.27
CA ARG A 632 31.81 11.95 9.28
C ARG A 632 31.75 10.47 8.86
N PRO A 633 31.88 9.52 9.81
CA PRO A 633 31.68 8.10 9.58
C PRO A 633 30.28 7.78 9.02
N TRP A 634 30.19 6.67 8.28
CA TRP A 634 28.95 6.22 7.65
C TRP A 634 27.74 6.22 8.58
N ALA A 635 27.82 5.55 9.73
CA ALA A 635 26.69 5.40 10.66
C ALA A 635 26.19 6.71 11.29
N ILE A 636 27.04 7.74 11.38
CA ILE A 636 26.65 9.09 11.83
C ILE A 636 25.95 9.81 10.69
N ARG A 637 26.52 9.75 9.48
CA ARG A 637 26.00 10.42 8.30
C ARG A 637 24.63 9.87 7.84
N SER A 638 24.38 8.58 8.05
CA SER A 638 23.12 7.91 7.73
C SER A 638 22.18 7.76 8.93
N GLN A 639 22.54 8.31 10.11
CA GLN A 639 21.77 8.15 11.36
C GLN A 639 21.32 6.70 11.62
N LEU A 640 22.25 5.75 11.61
CA LEU A 640 21.96 4.32 11.62
C LEU A 640 21.21 3.87 12.90
N LEU A 641 20.12 3.12 12.77
CA LEU A 641 19.49 2.35 13.85
C LEU A 641 19.39 0.87 13.49
N ARG A 642 19.31 0.01 14.50
CA ARG A 642 19.13 -1.44 14.34
C ARG A 642 17.69 -1.87 14.64
N LYS A 643 17.24 -2.93 13.99
CA LYS A 643 16.03 -3.69 14.33
C LYS A 643 16.40 -5.16 14.42
N LEU A 644 16.14 -5.81 15.55
CA LEU A 644 16.45 -7.24 15.69
C LEU A 644 15.25 -8.09 15.24
N ARG A 645 15.52 -9.10 14.42
CA ARG A 645 14.55 -10.09 13.97
C ARG A 645 14.59 -11.29 14.90
N THR A 646 13.58 -11.42 15.76
CA THR A 646 13.44 -12.52 16.71
C THR A 646 12.27 -13.44 16.32
N SER A 647 12.41 -14.75 16.56
CA SER A 647 11.36 -15.76 16.30
C SER A 647 10.43 -15.97 17.50
N ASP A 648 10.94 -15.73 18.71
CA ASP A 648 10.21 -15.94 19.97
C ASP A 648 10.00 -14.60 20.68
N VAL A 649 8.78 -14.08 20.61
CA VAL A 649 8.37 -12.85 21.31
C VAL A 649 7.40 -13.21 22.42
N ARG A 650 7.52 -12.54 23.57
CA ARG A 650 6.59 -12.70 24.68
C ARG A 650 5.21 -12.17 24.30
N GLU A 651 4.16 -12.99 24.41
CA GLU A 651 2.76 -12.55 24.27
C GLU A 651 1.91 -13.07 25.46
N PRO A 652 1.12 -12.20 26.14
CA PRO A 652 0.96 -10.76 25.94
C PRO A 652 2.08 -9.92 26.59
N VAL A 653 2.39 -8.77 25.99
CA VAL A 653 3.29 -7.74 26.55
C VAL A 653 2.47 -6.72 27.34
N HIS A 654 2.92 -6.37 28.55
CA HIS A 654 2.34 -5.28 29.34
C HIS A 654 3.29 -4.08 29.34
N ASP A 655 3.10 -3.16 28.41
CA ASP A 655 3.92 -1.97 28.26
C ASP A 655 3.73 -0.95 29.39
N ALA A 656 4.81 -0.24 29.72
CA ALA A 656 4.75 0.97 30.53
C ALA A 656 4.00 2.09 29.78
N ASN A 657 3.35 2.98 30.52
CA ASN A 657 2.67 4.16 30.00
C ASN A 657 3.42 5.46 30.35
N ALA A 658 2.91 6.60 29.88
CA ALA A 658 3.54 7.90 30.09
C ALA A 658 3.61 8.35 31.56
N ASP A 659 2.78 7.78 32.43
CA ASP A 659 2.71 8.11 33.86
C ASP A 659 3.68 7.27 34.71
N ASP A 660 4.26 6.19 34.16
CA ASP A 660 5.17 5.29 34.86
C ASP A 660 6.55 5.92 35.17
N ASN A 661 7.28 5.30 36.11
CA ASN A 661 8.47 5.88 36.75
C ASN A 661 9.74 5.72 35.91
N VAL A 662 10.84 6.30 36.36
CA VAL A 662 12.17 6.03 35.79
C VAL A 662 13.13 5.54 36.86
N LEU A 663 13.94 4.54 36.48
CA LEU A 663 14.99 3.97 37.31
C LEU A 663 16.35 4.34 36.72
N VAL A 664 17.23 4.91 37.53
CA VAL A 664 18.63 5.18 37.19
C VAL A 664 19.51 4.44 38.19
N ILE A 665 20.40 3.59 37.70
CA ILE A 665 21.35 2.81 38.51
C ILE A 665 22.76 3.21 38.08
N GLY A 666 23.59 3.65 39.03
CA GLY A 666 24.97 4.05 38.77
C GLY A 666 25.96 3.41 39.75
N GLU A 667 27.03 2.83 39.23
CA GLU A 667 28.09 2.14 39.98
C GLU A 667 27.54 1.14 41.04
N PRO A 668 26.82 0.06 40.65
CA PRO A 668 26.41 -1.01 41.57
C PRO A 668 27.56 -1.53 42.44
N LEU A 669 27.25 -2.01 43.66
CA LEU A 669 28.25 -2.62 44.53
C LEU A 669 28.82 -3.91 43.91
N ALA A 670 30.09 -3.91 43.53
CA ALA A 670 30.81 -5.10 43.06
C ALA A 670 31.99 -5.45 43.98
N ASP A 671 32.53 -6.67 43.86
CA ASP A 671 33.74 -7.08 44.59
C ASP A 671 34.95 -6.26 44.11
N PRO A 672 35.53 -5.39 44.95
CA PRO A 672 36.62 -4.50 44.54
C PRO A 672 37.92 -5.25 44.20
N LYS A 673 38.03 -6.54 44.54
CA LYS A 673 39.18 -7.37 44.15
C LYS A 673 39.12 -7.83 42.70
N VAL A 674 37.92 -7.92 42.15
CA VAL A 674 37.65 -8.45 40.79
C VAL A 674 37.30 -7.31 39.83
N TYR A 675 36.54 -6.33 40.32
CA TYR A 675 36.04 -5.21 39.53
C TYR A 675 36.49 -3.87 40.13
N PRO A 676 37.26 -3.03 39.41
CA PRO A 676 37.71 -1.74 39.91
C PRO A 676 36.54 -0.75 40.06
N ARG A 677 36.76 0.36 40.77
CA ARG A 677 35.73 1.43 40.85
C ARG A 677 35.52 2.11 39.50
N LEU A 678 34.27 2.52 39.24
CA LEU A 678 33.86 3.22 38.01
C LEU A 678 33.29 4.61 38.35
N PRO A 679 34.15 5.60 38.69
CA PRO A 679 33.70 6.95 38.98
C PRO A 679 33.00 7.60 37.77
N GLY A 680 33.38 7.25 36.53
CA GLY A 680 32.71 7.71 35.32
C GLY A 680 31.25 7.24 35.22
N ALA A 681 30.99 5.96 35.49
CA ALA A 681 29.63 5.41 35.50
C ALA A 681 28.74 6.07 36.57
N LEU A 682 29.30 6.39 37.75
CA LEU A 682 28.59 7.13 38.79
C LEU A 682 28.29 8.58 38.36
N ALA A 683 29.23 9.24 37.69
CA ALA A 683 29.07 10.61 37.20
C ALA A 683 27.99 10.68 36.11
N GLU A 684 28.01 9.77 35.14
CA GLU A 684 26.99 9.63 34.10
C GLU A 684 25.59 9.47 34.71
N ALA A 685 25.43 8.50 35.62
CA ALA A 685 24.14 8.23 36.24
C ALA A 685 23.61 9.44 37.05
N LYS A 686 24.49 10.20 37.70
CA LYS A 686 24.12 11.45 38.40
C LYS A 686 23.62 12.52 37.42
N GLU A 687 24.31 12.72 36.31
CA GLU A 687 23.92 13.72 35.30
C GLU A 687 22.61 13.34 34.60
N VAL A 688 22.44 12.05 34.25
CA VAL A 688 21.20 11.52 33.67
C VAL A 688 20.02 11.68 34.63
N ALA A 689 20.21 11.32 35.91
CA ALA A 689 19.19 11.52 36.94
C ALA A 689 18.81 13.00 37.08
N GLN A 690 19.78 13.91 37.05
CA GLN A 690 19.52 15.33 37.13
C GLN A 690 18.70 15.84 35.93
N GLN A 691 19.02 15.42 34.70
CA GLN A 691 18.27 15.83 33.50
C GLN A 691 16.83 15.33 33.52
N LEU A 692 16.63 14.07 33.90
CA LEU A 692 15.30 13.45 33.96
C LEU A 692 14.44 14.04 35.08
N GLY A 693 15.05 14.49 36.18
CA GLY A 693 14.38 15.17 37.29
C GLY A 693 14.13 16.67 37.10
N ALA A 694 14.67 17.30 36.05
CA ALA A 694 14.55 18.74 35.79
C ALA A 694 13.21 19.16 35.15
N SER A 695 12.94 20.47 35.08
CA SER A 695 11.77 21.04 34.40
C SER A 695 11.76 20.69 32.92
N GLY A 696 10.80 19.86 32.49
CA GLY A 696 10.71 19.28 31.14
C GLY A 696 10.92 17.76 31.09
N GLY A 697 11.42 17.15 32.18
CA GLY A 697 11.52 15.70 32.38
C GLY A 697 10.27 15.09 33.04
N ILE A 698 10.46 14.04 33.85
CA ILE A 698 9.37 13.30 34.50
C ILE A 698 8.98 13.83 35.88
N GLY A 699 9.77 14.73 36.47
CA GLY A 699 9.65 15.19 37.86
C GLY A 699 10.39 14.30 38.86
N ALA A 700 10.97 14.91 39.91
CA ALA A 700 11.81 14.22 40.89
C ALA A 700 11.04 13.14 41.68
N GLU A 701 9.72 13.24 41.79
CA GLU A 701 8.84 12.33 42.52
C GLU A 701 8.65 10.97 41.83
N ARG A 702 8.87 10.90 40.51
CA ARG A 702 8.79 9.68 39.68
C ARG A 702 10.15 9.11 39.31
N LEU A 703 11.23 9.74 39.76
CA LEU A 703 12.60 9.30 39.54
C LEU A 703 13.10 8.49 40.75
N THR A 704 13.54 7.27 40.51
CA THR A 704 14.30 6.46 41.48
C THR A 704 15.75 6.40 41.02
N ALA A 705 16.68 6.96 41.80
CA ALA A 705 18.11 6.95 41.48
C ALA A 705 18.88 6.17 42.56
N LEU A 706 19.54 5.09 42.16
CA LEU A 706 20.43 4.25 42.97
C LEU A 706 21.88 4.61 42.61
N LEU A 707 22.52 5.41 43.44
CA LEU A 707 23.80 6.09 43.14
C LEU A 707 24.82 5.97 44.29
N ASP A 708 24.59 5.11 45.28
CA ASP A 708 25.43 5.00 46.48
C ASP A 708 26.03 3.60 46.65
N ARG A 709 26.43 2.99 45.52
CA ARG A 709 26.91 1.59 45.49
C ARG A 709 25.92 0.66 46.17
N ASP A 710 24.69 0.73 45.67
CA ASP A 710 23.59 -0.09 46.13
C ASP A 710 23.89 -1.59 45.90
N ASP A 711 23.50 -2.43 46.85
CA ASP A 711 23.71 -3.88 46.78
C ASP A 711 22.69 -4.56 45.84
N ALA A 712 22.95 -5.84 45.52
CA ALA A 712 22.10 -6.61 44.61
C ALA A 712 20.64 -6.63 45.06
N THR A 713 20.41 -6.78 46.37
CA THR A 713 19.07 -6.84 46.96
C THR A 713 18.32 -5.51 46.75
N THR A 714 18.99 -4.39 46.96
CA THR A 714 18.42 -3.05 46.79
C THR A 714 18.08 -2.76 45.34
N ILE A 715 18.97 -3.12 44.41
CA ILE A 715 18.77 -2.93 42.96
C ILE A 715 17.60 -3.77 42.46
N VAL A 716 17.56 -5.06 42.80
CA VAL A 716 16.48 -5.97 42.39
C VAL A 716 15.14 -5.55 43.00
N ASN A 717 15.12 -5.16 44.27
CA ASN A 717 13.90 -4.65 44.91
C ASN A 717 13.40 -3.38 44.23
N ALA A 718 14.29 -2.45 43.88
CA ALA A 718 13.91 -1.23 43.17
C ALA A 718 13.31 -1.58 41.79
N LEU A 719 13.99 -2.42 41.00
CA LEU A 719 13.54 -2.83 39.66
C LEU A 719 12.11 -3.41 39.66
N TYR A 720 11.72 -4.14 40.71
CA TYR A 720 10.39 -4.73 40.83
C TYR A 720 9.40 -3.91 41.67
N ALA A 721 9.84 -2.86 42.37
CA ALA A 721 9.00 -2.08 43.27
C ALA A 721 7.98 -1.21 42.53
N ARG A 722 8.32 -0.73 41.33
CA ARG A 722 7.50 0.18 40.54
C ARG A 722 7.43 -0.26 39.08
N ARG A 723 6.49 0.32 38.36
CA ARG A 723 6.44 0.26 36.90
C ARG A 723 7.37 1.33 36.35
N TYR A 724 8.26 0.94 35.45
CA TYR A 724 9.28 1.82 34.88
C TYR A 724 9.07 1.98 33.38
N ARG A 725 9.01 3.23 32.95
CA ARG A 725 8.99 3.65 31.54
C ARG A 725 10.40 3.70 30.95
N ILE A 726 11.37 4.19 31.73
CA ILE A 726 12.79 4.25 31.36
C ILE A 726 13.60 3.55 32.44
N VAL A 727 14.57 2.72 32.02
CA VAL A 727 15.59 2.14 32.91
C VAL A 727 16.97 2.50 32.36
N HIS A 728 17.79 3.19 33.14
CA HIS A 728 19.17 3.52 32.82
C HIS A 728 20.11 2.82 33.80
N ILE A 729 21.13 2.13 33.28
CA ILE A 729 22.07 1.34 34.08
C ILE A 729 23.49 1.62 33.62
N ALA A 730 24.34 2.09 34.53
CA ALA A 730 25.76 2.32 34.31
C ALA A 730 26.60 1.52 35.32
N GLY A 731 27.44 0.59 34.85
CA GLY A 731 28.20 -0.31 35.72
C GLY A 731 29.17 -1.27 35.03
N HIS A 732 29.56 -2.33 35.72
CA HIS A 732 30.34 -3.44 35.14
C HIS A 732 29.43 -4.43 34.42
N GLY A 733 29.94 -5.09 33.38
CA GLY A 733 29.21 -6.09 32.61
C GLY A 733 30.05 -7.35 32.40
N GLU A 734 29.44 -8.51 32.60
CA GLU A 734 30.09 -9.82 32.46
C GLU A 734 29.38 -10.67 31.38
N PRO A 735 30.09 -11.22 30.37
CA PRO A 735 29.51 -12.07 29.33
C PRO A 735 29.15 -13.47 29.85
N GLY A 736 28.19 -14.11 29.19
CA GLY A 736 27.85 -15.52 29.42
C GLY A 736 26.34 -15.76 29.52
N PRO A 737 25.90 -17.03 29.56
CA PRO A 737 24.49 -17.40 29.68
C PRO A 737 23.85 -16.90 31.00
N ASP A 738 24.63 -16.81 32.06
CA ASP A 738 24.24 -16.23 33.35
C ASP A 738 24.81 -14.81 33.57
N GLY A 739 25.37 -14.22 32.51
CA GLY A 739 26.02 -12.91 32.52
C GLY A 739 25.03 -11.74 32.50
N GLY A 740 25.49 -10.55 32.90
CA GLY A 740 24.66 -9.36 33.05
C GLY A 740 25.40 -8.21 33.71
N VAL A 741 24.66 -7.23 34.22
CA VAL A 741 25.26 -6.13 34.99
C VAL A 741 25.72 -6.67 36.35
N VAL A 742 26.99 -6.47 36.69
CA VAL A 742 27.59 -7.05 37.90
C VAL A 742 27.04 -6.38 39.15
N MET A 743 26.64 -7.19 40.13
CA MET A 743 26.18 -6.75 41.44
C MET A 743 26.92 -7.49 42.58
N SER A 744 26.54 -7.20 43.82
CA SER A 744 27.24 -7.69 45.01
C SER A 744 27.07 -9.20 45.18
N GLY A 745 28.05 -9.87 45.78
CA GLY A 745 27.94 -11.29 46.13
C GLY A 745 28.03 -12.26 44.95
N GLY A 746 28.62 -11.84 43.83
CA GLY A 746 28.75 -12.67 42.62
C GLY A 746 27.43 -12.86 41.87
N THR A 747 26.51 -11.90 42.01
CA THR A 747 25.20 -11.91 41.33
C THR A 747 25.21 -10.94 40.15
N PHE A 748 24.30 -11.17 39.20
CA PHE A 748 24.18 -10.37 37.98
C PHE A 748 22.72 -9.96 37.77
N LEU A 749 22.50 -8.76 37.27
CA LEU A 749 21.23 -8.40 36.66
C LEU A 749 21.28 -8.91 35.22
N GLY A 750 20.89 -10.18 35.03
CA GLY A 750 21.06 -10.92 33.80
C GLY A 750 19.75 -11.16 33.06
N GLN A 751 19.80 -12.09 32.10
CA GLN A 751 18.67 -12.41 31.23
C GLN A 751 17.43 -12.89 32.01
N HIS A 752 17.63 -13.61 33.12
CA HIS A 752 16.55 -14.16 33.95
C HIS A 752 15.77 -13.08 34.71
N GLU A 753 16.45 -12.10 35.28
CA GLU A 753 15.80 -10.98 35.97
C GLU A 753 15.04 -10.10 34.96
N VAL A 754 15.65 -9.82 33.80
CA VAL A 754 15.00 -9.09 32.71
C VAL A 754 13.76 -9.84 32.19
N ALA A 755 13.86 -11.15 31.98
CA ALA A 755 12.74 -12.01 31.54
C ALA A 755 11.51 -11.90 32.46
N ASN A 756 11.75 -11.75 33.77
CA ASN A 756 10.72 -11.76 34.80
C ASN A 756 10.10 -10.38 35.09
N MET A 757 10.54 -9.32 34.39
CA MET A 757 9.89 -8.01 34.46
C MET A 757 8.41 -8.13 34.08
N ARG A 758 7.52 -7.67 34.95
CA ARG A 758 6.06 -7.74 34.71
C ARG A 758 5.56 -6.59 33.84
N THR A 759 6.18 -5.42 33.98
CA THR A 759 5.93 -4.25 33.13
C THR A 759 7.17 -4.00 32.30
N VAL A 760 6.98 -3.84 31.00
CA VAL A 760 8.06 -3.72 30.03
C VAL A 760 8.36 -2.23 29.80
N PRO A 761 9.60 -1.77 30.04
CA PRO A 761 9.96 -0.38 29.79
C PRO A 761 9.88 -0.01 28.30
N GLU A 762 9.58 1.26 28.01
CA GLU A 762 9.66 1.78 26.64
C GLU A 762 11.11 1.94 26.20
N LEU A 763 12.00 2.34 27.12
CA LEU A 763 13.42 2.59 26.85
C LEU A 763 14.32 1.97 27.92
N VAL A 764 15.32 1.21 27.51
CA VAL A 764 16.38 0.72 28.39
C VAL A 764 17.76 1.14 27.86
N PHE A 765 18.54 1.82 28.70
CA PHE A 765 19.89 2.26 28.41
C PHE A 765 20.86 1.49 29.30
N VAL A 766 21.73 0.68 28.71
CA VAL A 766 22.71 -0.17 29.41
C VAL A 766 24.12 0.24 29.00
N ASN A 767 24.80 0.94 29.90
CA ASN A 767 26.20 1.29 29.76
C ASN A 767 27.07 0.43 30.68
N CYS A 768 27.52 -0.72 30.18
CA CYS A 768 28.27 -1.68 31.00
C CYS A 768 29.57 -2.10 30.32
N CYS A 769 30.70 -1.60 30.83
CA CYS A 769 31.99 -1.67 30.14
C CYS A 769 33.19 -1.90 31.09
N HIS A 770 33.30 -3.11 31.64
CA HIS A 770 34.57 -3.65 32.15
C HIS A 770 34.40 -5.13 32.52
N GLY A 771 35.09 -6.03 31.81
CA GLY A 771 35.33 -7.39 32.31
C GLY A 771 36.55 -7.36 33.24
N ALA A 772 36.50 -8.12 34.33
CA ALA A 772 37.52 -8.15 35.38
C ALA A 772 38.97 -8.11 34.85
N ALA A 773 39.78 -7.18 35.37
CA ALA A 773 41.20 -7.09 35.06
C ALA A 773 41.93 -8.31 35.66
N HIS A 774 42.26 -9.29 34.82
CA HIS A 774 43.12 -10.41 35.20
C HIS A 774 44.58 -10.10 34.86
N GLU A 775 45.50 -10.65 35.65
CA GLU A 775 46.95 -10.50 35.47
C GLU A 775 47.43 -10.99 34.09
N PRO A 776 48.54 -10.46 33.54
CA PRO A 776 48.99 -10.68 32.15
C PRO A 776 49.38 -12.12 31.77
N GLY A 777 49.18 -13.11 32.65
CA GLY A 777 49.63 -14.50 32.49
C GLY A 777 48.54 -15.53 32.14
N GLU A 778 47.24 -15.20 32.22
CA GLU A 778 46.14 -16.15 31.99
C GLU A 778 45.30 -15.83 30.73
N VAL A 779 45.96 -15.37 29.66
CA VAL A 779 45.34 -14.82 28.43
C VAL A 779 44.87 -15.91 27.44
N LEU A 780 44.18 -16.96 27.91
CA LEU A 780 43.65 -18.03 27.04
C LEU A 780 42.13 -18.26 27.16
N ARG A 781 41.37 -17.28 27.65
CA ARG A 781 39.93 -17.20 27.38
C ARG A 781 39.65 -15.99 26.50
N GLU A 782 39.41 -16.25 25.21
CA GLU A 782 38.93 -15.24 24.25
C GLU A 782 37.57 -14.70 24.74
N PHE A 783 37.54 -13.40 25.04
CA PHE A 783 36.39 -12.70 25.59
C PHE A 783 35.47 -12.27 24.43
N ASP A 784 34.32 -12.93 24.24
CA ASP A 784 33.33 -12.55 23.22
C ASP A 784 32.47 -11.37 23.69
N ARG A 785 33.03 -10.15 23.58
CA ARG A 785 32.40 -8.89 24.02
C ARG A 785 31.15 -8.54 23.22
N THR A 786 31.17 -8.86 21.94
CA THR A 786 30.02 -8.72 21.02
C THR A 786 28.84 -9.58 21.45
N GLY A 787 29.08 -10.77 22.01
CA GLY A 787 28.06 -11.64 22.56
C GLY A 787 27.34 -11.11 23.80
N PHE A 788 28.00 -10.31 24.66
CA PHE A 788 27.37 -9.72 25.86
C PHE A 788 26.26 -8.73 25.51
N ALA A 789 26.58 -7.74 24.68
CA ALA A 789 25.61 -6.72 24.27
C ALA A 789 24.50 -7.31 23.43
N ALA A 790 24.84 -8.27 22.54
CA ALA A 790 23.84 -9.02 21.79
C ALA A 790 22.90 -9.80 22.73
N GLY A 791 23.40 -10.47 23.77
CA GLY A 791 22.57 -11.27 24.69
C GLY A 791 21.65 -10.44 25.58
N VAL A 792 22.13 -9.35 26.19
CA VAL A 792 21.29 -8.48 27.05
C VAL A 792 20.29 -7.68 26.21
N ALA A 793 20.71 -7.14 25.07
CA ALA A 793 19.80 -6.42 24.17
C ALA A 793 18.77 -7.36 23.53
N ASP A 794 19.16 -8.57 23.10
CA ASP A 794 18.24 -9.59 22.58
C ASP A 794 17.17 -9.92 23.61
N GLN A 795 17.54 -10.17 24.88
CA GLN A 795 16.56 -10.48 25.90
C GLN A 795 15.61 -9.31 26.22
N LEU A 796 16.11 -8.07 26.25
CA LEU A 796 15.28 -6.87 26.39
C LEU A 796 14.29 -6.73 25.22
N ILE A 797 14.73 -7.00 23.99
CA ILE A 797 13.90 -6.96 22.79
C ILE A 797 12.86 -8.10 22.82
N ARG A 798 13.23 -9.32 23.24
CA ARG A 798 12.33 -10.49 23.36
C ARG A 798 11.18 -10.26 24.34
N ILE A 799 11.44 -9.56 25.45
CA ILE A 799 10.38 -9.20 26.39
C ILE A 799 9.52 -8.03 25.91
N GLY A 800 9.91 -7.33 24.83
CA GLY A 800 9.13 -6.28 24.18
C GLY A 800 9.61 -4.83 24.43
N VAL A 801 10.83 -4.61 24.92
CA VAL A 801 11.36 -3.24 25.10
C VAL A 801 11.45 -2.53 23.74
N ARG A 802 10.88 -1.33 23.65
CA ARG A 802 10.72 -0.61 22.38
C ARG A 802 12.01 0.01 21.88
N CYS A 803 12.81 0.58 22.77
CA CYS A 803 14.10 1.19 22.48
C CYS A 803 15.17 0.66 23.44
N VAL A 804 16.26 0.12 22.91
CA VAL A 804 17.40 -0.40 23.69
C VAL A 804 18.68 0.27 23.19
N ILE A 805 19.46 0.83 24.12
CA ILE A 805 20.81 1.31 23.85
C ILE A 805 21.76 0.47 24.70
N ALA A 806 22.71 -0.22 24.07
CA ALA A 806 23.70 -1.02 24.75
C ALA A 806 25.10 -0.78 24.18
N ALA A 807 26.11 -0.72 25.04
CA ALA A 807 27.50 -0.68 24.61
C ALA A 807 28.00 -2.09 24.22
N GLY A 808 28.44 -2.24 22.97
CA GLY A 808 28.92 -3.48 22.35
C GLY A 808 30.33 -3.92 22.77
N TRP A 809 31.13 -2.99 23.30
CA TRP A 809 32.47 -3.24 23.84
C TRP A 809 32.84 -2.12 24.82
N ALA A 810 33.98 -2.26 25.50
CA ALA A 810 34.46 -1.29 26.48
C ALA A 810 34.53 0.15 25.92
N VAL A 811 33.94 1.10 26.63
CA VAL A 811 33.89 2.52 26.28
C VAL A 811 34.76 3.37 27.20
N ASP A 812 35.20 4.53 26.70
CA ASP A 812 35.90 5.53 27.49
C ASP A 812 34.88 6.41 28.26
N ASP A 813 35.14 6.65 29.56
CA ASP A 813 34.24 7.37 30.47
C ASP A 813 33.76 8.74 29.92
N GLY A 814 34.66 9.52 29.31
CA GLY A 814 34.34 10.85 28.78
C GLY A 814 33.35 10.83 27.62
N PRO A 815 33.70 10.21 26.47
CA PRO A 815 32.78 10.06 25.34
C PRO A 815 31.49 9.30 25.70
N ALA A 816 31.54 8.35 26.64
CA ALA A 816 30.38 7.60 27.09
C ALA A 816 29.36 8.48 27.84
N SER A 817 29.83 9.25 28.81
CA SER A 817 28.98 10.23 29.52
C SER A 817 28.41 11.27 28.56
N LEU A 818 29.21 11.75 27.60
CA LEU A 818 28.75 12.71 26.59
C LEU A 818 27.67 12.12 25.67
N PHE A 819 27.79 10.84 25.30
CA PHE A 819 26.75 10.14 24.55
C PHE A 819 25.44 10.12 25.33
N ALA A 820 25.47 9.59 26.57
CA ALA A 820 24.27 9.44 27.40
C ALA A 820 23.57 10.78 27.66
N THR A 821 24.35 11.81 28.06
CA THR A 821 23.80 13.13 28.37
C THR A 821 23.34 13.92 27.15
N THR A 822 23.91 13.68 25.96
CA THR A 822 23.42 14.29 24.71
C THR A 822 22.14 13.60 24.26
N PHE A 823 22.08 12.28 24.35
CA PHE A 823 20.90 11.49 24.01
C PHE A 823 19.67 11.94 24.82
N TYR A 824 19.74 11.96 26.15
CA TYR A 824 18.60 12.36 26.99
C TYR A 824 18.18 13.81 26.77
N ARG A 825 19.14 14.72 26.57
CA ARG A 825 18.85 16.13 26.27
C ARG A 825 18.05 16.31 24.98
N GLN A 826 18.44 15.62 23.91
CA GLN A 826 17.73 15.67 22.63
C GLN A 826 16.35 15.02 22.73
N LEU A 827 16.28 13.88 23.42
CA LEU A 827 15.03 13.16 23.64
C LEU A 827 14.01 14.02 24.41
N LEU A 828 14.44 14.69 25.48
CA LEU A 828 13.61 15.60 26.29
C LEU A 828 13.24 16.89 25.52
N ALA A 829 14.02 17.28 24.52
CA ALA A 829 13.70 18.40 23.62
C ALA A 829 12.70 18.03 22.51
N GLY A 830 12.20 16.79 22.49
CA GLY A 830 11.20 16.31 21.53
C GLY A 830 11.78 15.71 20.25
N ALA A 831 13.09 15.45 20.20
CA ALA A 831 13.66 14.66 19.11
C ALA A 831 13.11 13.24 19.10
N ASN A 832 12.97 12.64 17.92
CA ASN A 832 12.71 11.20 17.79
C ASN A 832 13.96 10.39 18.13
N PHE A 833 13.80 9.10 18.39
CA PHE A 833 14.86 8.21 18.86
C PHE A 833 16.06 8.20 17.90
N ILE A 834 15.83 8.11 16.59
CA ILE A 834 16.90 8.13 15.57
C ILE A 834 17.72 9.43 15.61
N GLY A 835 17.05 10.58 15.71
CA GLY A 835 17.71 11.87 15.80
C GLY A 835 18.49 12.05 17.10
N ALA A 836 17.94 11.59 18.23
CA ALA A 836 18.61 11.64 19.53
C ALA A 836 19.87 10.76 19.56
N VAL A 837 19.82 9.55 19.00
CA VAL A 837 20.97 8.65 18.86
C VAL A 837 22.02 9.24 17.91
N ALA A 838 21.60 9.82 16.78
CA ALA A 838 22.52 10.43 15.82
C ALA A 838 23.32 11.58 16.46
N ALA A 839 22.64 12.49 17.15
CA ALA A 839 23.28 13.60 17.85
C ALA A 839 24.23 13.11 18.96
N ALA A 840 23.87 12.04 19.67
CA ALA A 840 24.72 11.46 20.71
C ALA A 840 25.98 10.80 20.13
N ARG A 841 25.87 10.10 18.99
CA ARG A 841 27.04 9.54 18.29
C ARG A 841 27.96 10.63 17.76
N GLU A 842 27.42 11.68 17.17
CA GLU A 842 28.20 12.82 16.67
C GLU A 842 28.97 13.50 17.81
N ALA A 843 28.30 13.78 18.93
CA ALA A 843 28.96 14.36 20.11
C ALA A 843 30.08 13.47 20.68
N ALA A 844 29.86 12.16 20.76
CA ALA A 844 30.87 11.21 21.22
C ALA A 844 32.03 11.06 20.22
N TRP A 845 31.76 11.14 18.91
CA TRP A 845 32.77 11.06 17.86
C TRP A 845 33.72 12.27 17.87
N ASP A 846 33.21 13.47 18.17
CA ASP A 846 34.01 14.70 18.27
C ASP A 846 35.07 14.63 19.38
N GLN A 847 34.92 13.72 20.35
CA GLN A 847 35.92 13.46 21.40
C GLN A 847 37.06 12.51 20.95
N GLY A 848 36.94 11.91 19.77
CA GLY A 848 37.87 10.91 19.24
C GLY A 848 37.63 9.50 19.78
N GLY A 849 38.44 8.54 19.32
CA GLY A 849 38.30 7.12 19.66
C GLY A 849 37.14 6.42 18.93
N ASN A 850 36.79 5.22 19.40
CA ASN A 850 35.75 4.38 18.79
C ASN A 850 34.49 4.19 19.66
N THR A 851 34.43 4.86 20.82
CA THR A 851 33.32 4.78 21.78
C THR A 851 31.95 5.09 21.14
N TRP A 852 31.87 6.06 20.24
CA TRP A 852 30.64 6.42 19.53
C TRP A 852 30.03 5.25 18.75
N ALA A 853 30.87 4.34 18.23
CA ALA A 853 30.43 3.17 17.47
C ALA A 853 30.13 1.97 18.36
N ALA A 854 30.55 2.00 19.63
CA ALA A 854 30.25 0.94 20.60
C ALA A 854 28.74 0.88 20.88
N TYR A 855 28.04 2.00 20.82
CA TYR A 855 26.62 2.08 21.11
C TYR A 855 25.78 1.45 20.00
N GLN A 856 25.31 0.22 20.27
CA GLN A 856 24.32 -0.49 19.47
C GLN A 856 22.92 -0.06 19.93
N CYS A 857 22.20 0.61 19.04
CA CYS A 857 20.89 1.19 19.34
C CYS A 857 19.81 0.46 18.53
N TYR A 858 18.92 -0.24 19.23
CA TYR A 858 17.80 -0.98 18.66
C TYR A 858 16.48 -0.28 18.98
N GLY A 859 15.56 -0.16 18.02
CA GLY A 859 14.21 0.32 18.33
C GLY A 859 13.49 1.03 17.20
N ASP A 860 12.34 1.61 17.53
CA ASP A 860 11.51 2.40 16.62
C ASP A 860 12.16 3.77 16.33
N PRO A 861 12.54 4.09 15.07
CA PRO A 861 13.14 5.37 14.70
C PRO A 861 12.31 6.59 15.12
N ASN A 862 10.99 6.46 15.09
CA ASN A 862 10.05 7.56 15.27
C ASN A 862 9.52 7.68 16.70
N TRP A 863 9.99 6.83 17.62
CA TRP A 863 9.62 6.96 19.03
C TRP A 863 10.08 8.32 19.58
N THR A 864 9.16 9.01 20.25
CA THR A 864 9.39 10.33 20.87
C THR A 864 8.99 10.26 22.33
N PHE A 865 9.80 10.87 23.19
CA PHE A 865 9.44 11.00 24.59
C PHE A 865 8.35 12.06 24.75
N ARG A 866 7.18 11.63 25.21
CA ARG A 866 6.03 12.51 25.52
C ARG A 866 5.94 12.73 27.02
N SER A 867 6.07 13.99 27.47
CA SER A 867 5.98 14.36 28.88
C SER A 867 4.52 14.36 29.40
N THR A 868 3.53 14.64 28.54
CA THR A 868 2.08 14.54 28.79
C THR A 868 1.31 14.23 27.49
N VAL A 869 0.06 13.74 27.60
CA VAL A 869 -0.82 13.51 26.44
C VAL A 869 -1.35 14.86 25.94
N GLY A 870 -0.59 15.45 25.01
CA GLY A 870 -1.00 16.64 24.28
C GLY A 870 -0.03 17.78 24.46
N ASP A 871 1.07 17.77 23.71
CA ASP A 871 1.61 19.03 23.20
C ASP A 871 2.34 18.84 21.87
N ALA A 872 2.23 19.84 21.01
CA ALA A 872 2.48 19.78 19.58
C ALA A 872 3.69 20.62 19.15
N GLN A 873 4.40 20.09 18.14
CA GLN A 873 5.11 20.81 17.06
C GLN A 873 6.39 21.61 17.37
N LEU A 874 7.53 21.21 16.78
CA LEU A 874 8.21 21.86 15.62
C LEU A 874 9.67 21.36 15.45
N THR A 875 9.96 20.63 14.38
CA THR A 875 11.35 20.45 13.89
C THR A 875 11.60 21.45 12.77
N ARG A 876 12.43 22.46 13.03
CA ARG A 876 12.71 23.59 12.12
C ARG A 876 13.79 23.29 11.07
N SER A 877 14.39 22.10 11.09
CA SER A 877 15.47 21.69 10.16
C SER A 877 14.98 21.03 8.85
N ALA A 878 13.67 20.78 8.70
CA ALA A 878 13.14 19.86 7.69
C ALA A 878 13.06 20.41 6.24
N LEU A 879 13.02 21.73 6.04
CA LEU A 879 12.70 22.28 4.70
C LEU A 879 13.79 22.05 3.64
N LEU A 880 15.07 22.00 4.05
CA LEU A 880 16.17 21.69 3.13
C LEU A 880 16.11 20.24 2.66
N ASP A 881 15.79 19.31 3.56
CA ASP A 881 15.66 17.88 3.27
C ASP A 881 14.37 17.58 2.49
N GLU A 882 13.25 18.24 2.82
CA GLU A 882 11.93 18.08 2.18
C GLU A 882 12.00 18.32 0.67
N TYR A 883 12.78 19.32 0.23
CA TYR A 883 12.90 19.69 -1.18
C TYR A 883 14.26 19.35 -1.79
N ALA A 884 15.12 18.60 -1.09
CA ALA A 884 16.47 18.28 -1.55
C ALA A 884 16.48 17.60 -2.93
N ALA A 885 15.52 16.72 -3.19
CA ALA A 885 15.43 15.89 -4.39
C ALA A 885 14.95 16.63 -5.65
N ILE A 886 14.44 17.86 -5.52
CA ILE A 886 14.06 18.68 -6.68
C ILE A 886 15.30 18.99 -7.52
N SER A 887 15.38 18.34 -8.68
CA SER A 887 16.51 18.39 -9.61
C SER A 887 16.14 18.88 -11.00
N SER A 888 14.85 19.15 -11.26
CA SER A 888 14.36 19.60 -12.56
C SER A 888 13.23 20.64 -12.44
N PRO A 889 12.99 21.44 -13.49
CA PRO A 889 11.87 22.38 -13.55
C PRO A 889 10.51 21.71 -13.34
N LEU A 890 10.34 20.49 -13.87
CA LEU A 890 9.10 19.72 -13.71
C LEU A 890 8.90 19.30 -12.24
N GLY A 891 9.96 18.86 -11.56
CA GLY A 891 9.91 18.54 -10.13
C GLY A 891 9.53 19.75 -9.27
N LEU A 892 10.02 20.94 -9.62
CA LEU A 892 9.63 22.18 -8.95
C LEU A 892 8.16 22.53 -9.23
N ALA A 893 7.71 22.44 -10.48
CA ALA A 893 6.32 22.72 -10.84
C ALA A 893 5.35 21.80 -10.06
N LEU A 894 5.68 20.51 -9.94
CA LEU A 894 4.90 19.54 -9.15
C LEU A 894 4.87 19.91 -7.65
N ALA A 895 6.00 20.31 -7.07
CA ALA A 895 6.04 20.76 -5.68
C ALA A 895 5.19 22.03 -5.45
N LEU A 896 5.19 22.97 -6.40
CA LEU A 896 4.36 24.18 -6.33
C LEU A 896 2.87 23.87 -6.50
N GLU A 897 2.52 22.95 -7.42
CA GLU A 897 1.15 22.43 -7.56
C GLU A 897 0.68 21.78 -6.26
N GLU A 898 1.55 21.01 -5.59
CA GLU A 898 1.24 20.41 -4.29
C GLU A 898 0.97 21.48 -3.22
N LEU A 899 1.81 22.52 -3.10
CA LEU A 899 1.58 23.62 -2.16
C LEU A 899 0.27 24.38 -2.44
N ALA A 900 -0.06 24.57 -3.73
CA ALA A 900 -1.33 25.17 -4.13
C ALA A 900 -2.53 24.31 -3.69
N VAL A 901 -2.46 22.99 -3.91
CA VAL A 901 -3.49 22.03 -3.50
C VAL A 901 -3.63 21.98 -1.97
N GLN A 902 -2.52 21.96 -1.23
CA GLN A 902 -2.52 21.99 0.23
C GLN A 902 -3.16 23.27 0.77
N SER A 903 -2.78 24.43 0.22
CA SER A 903 -3.32 25.74 0.61
C SER A 903 -4.83 25.83 0.37
N ARG A 904 -5.31 25.31 -0.77
CA ARG A 904 -6.71 25.39 -1.15
C ARG A 904 -7.62 24.39 -0.44
N TRP A 905 -7.14 23.16 -0.24
CA TRP A 905 -8.00 22.02 0.11
C TRP A 905 -7.67 21.35 1.45
N GLN A 906 -6.51 21.64 2.06
CA GLN A 906 -6.03 20.93 3.25
C GLN A 906 -5.84 21.84 4.49
N ASP A 907 -6.48 23.00 4.51
CA ASP A 907 -6.44 23.97 5.63
C ASP A 907 -5.00 24.31 6.07
N ALA A 908 -4.07 24.35 5.11
CA ALA A 908 -2.69 24.65 5.40
C ALA A 908 -2.55 26.10 5.86
N LYS A 909 -1.82 26.32 6.97
CA LYS A 909 -1.60 27.66 7.52
C LYS A 909 -0.92 28.56 6.48
N PRO A 910 -1.53 29.69 6.07
CA PRO A 910 -0.99 30.55 5.01
C PRO A 910 0.46 30.99 5.25
N LEU A 911 0.82 31.34 6.49
CA LEU A 911 2.18 31.76 6.83
C LEU A 911 3.23 30.66 6.60
N VAL A 912 2.90 29.40 6.88
CA VAL A 912 3.81 28.26 6.66
C VAL A 912 4.00 28.01 5.17
N GLN A 913 2.90 28.06 4.40
CA GLN A 913 2.94 27.90 2.94
C GLN A 913 3.74 29.02 2.28
N GLN A 914 3.58 30.27 2.73
CA GLN A 914 4.36 31.41 2.27
C GLN A 914 5.86 31.30 2.62
N GLU A 915 6.23 30.66 3.74
CA GLU A 915 7.63 30.37 4.07
C GLU A 915 8.23 29.31 3.13
N LYS A 916 7.49 28.23 2.86
CA LYS A 916 7.89 27.19 1.88
C LYS A 916 8.08 27.78 0.48
N LEU A 917 7.15 28.63 0.03
CA LEU A 917 7.24 29.31 -1.26
C LEU A 917 8.48 30.21 -1.34
N ARG A 918 8.76 31.03 -0.30
CA ARG A 918 9.97 31.85 -0.25
C ARG A 918 11.25 31.02 -0.30
N HIS A 919 11.27 29.85 0.33
CA HIS A 919 12.42 28.93 0.25
C HIS A 919 12.64 28.41 -1.18
N LEU A 920 11.58 27.94 -1.85
CA LEU A 920 11.66 27.45 -3.22
C LEU A 920 12.03 28.56 -4.21
N GLU A 921 11.50 29.77 -4.02
CA GLU A 921 11.88 30.96 -4.81
C GLU A 921 13.37 31.29 -4.66
N ALA A 922 13.87 31.32 -3.42
CA ALA A 922 15.28 31.64 -3.16
C ALA A 922 16.22 30.62 -3.81
N ARG A 923 15.86 29.34 -3.79
CA ARG A 923 16.69 28.26 -4.33
C ARG A 923 16.60 28.13 -5.85
N PHE A 924 15.41 28.23 -6.42
CA PHE A 924 15.18 27.88 -7.83
C PHE A 924 14.71 29.04 -8.71
N GLY A 925 14.31 30.17 -8.13
CA GLY A 925 13.79 31.32 -8.87
C GLY A 925 14.78 31.86 -9.90
N ALA A 926 16.07 31.92 -9.57
CA ALA A 926 17.11 32.33 -10.52
C ALA A 926 17.42 31.29 -11.61
N LEU A 927 17.20 30.00 -11.32
CA LEU A 927 17.51 28.91 -12.23
C LEU A 927 16.40 28.69 -13.26
N TRP A 928 15.15 28.60 -12.80
CA TRP A 928 14.01 28.17 -13.61
C TRP A 928 12.83 29.14 -13.58
N GLY A 929 12.87 30.20 -12.76
CA GLY A 929 11.78 31.18 -12.67
C GLY A 929 11.56 31.99 -13.96
N GLY A 930 12.48 31.92 -14.92
CA GLY A 930 12.30 32.47 -16.27
C GLY A 930 11.48 31.60 -17.21
N MET A 931 11.18 30.35 -16.83
CA MET A 931 10.34 29.45 -17.63
C MET A 931 8.86 29.74 -17.38
N GLY A 932 8.06 29.87 -18.45
CA GLY A 932 6.65 30.24 -18.38
C GLY A 932 5.83 29.34 -17.44
N ALA A 933 5.96 28.02 -17.60
CA ALA A 933 5.24 27.02 -16.81
C ALA A 933 5.63 27.02 -15.31
N VAL A 934 6.91 27.28 -14.99
CA VAL A 934 7.38 27.37 -13.60
C VAL A 934 6.88 28.65 -12.94
N ALA A 935 6.96 29.77 -13.67
CA ALA A 935 6.43 31.04 -13.19
C ALA A 935 4.90 30.99 -13.00
N GLU A 936 4.18 30.30 -13.88
CA GLU A 936 2.75 30.02 -13.73
C GLU A 936 2.47 29.20 -12.45
N ALA A 937 3.25 28.16 -12.19
CA ALA A 937 3.12 27.34 -10.98
C ALA A 937 3.37 28.15 -9.69
N PHE A 938 4.36 29.05 -9.67
CA PHE A 938 4.55 29.99 -8.56
C PHE A 938 3.36 30.94 -8.42
N GLY A 939 2.85 31.47 -9.54
CA GLY A 939 1.67 32.34 -9.56
C GLY A 939 0.45 31.69 -8.94
N LEU A 940 0.20 30.42 -9.29
CA LEU A 940 -0.88 29.62 -8.72
C LEU A 940 -0.69 29.38 -7.21
N ALA A 941 0.50 28.93 -6.79
CA ALA A 941 0.75 28.62 -5.39
C ALA A 941 0.66 29.84 -4.48
N HIS A 942 1.15 31.01 -4.93
CA HIS A 942 0.99 32.28 -4.20
C HIS A 942 -0.47 32.73 -4.14
N ALA A 943 -1.23 32.55 -5.22
CA ALA A 943 -2.64 32.94 -5.25
C ALA A 943 -3.45 32.15 -4.21
N GLU A 944 -3.24 30.83 -4.15
CA GLU A 944 -3.91 29.94 -3.19
C GLU A 944 -3.40 30.14 -1.75
N ALA A 945 -2.12 30.50 -1.56
CA ALA A 945 -1.55 30.84 -0.24
C ALA A 945 -1.94 32.26 0.26
N GLY A 946 -2.77 32.99 -0.49
CA GLY A 946 -3.28 34.32 -0.13
C GLY A 946 -2.36 35.50 -0.46
N SER A 947 -1.20 35.27 -1.08
CA SER A 947 -0.22 36.30 -1.47
C SER A 947 -0.51 36.88 -2.86
N ARG A 948 -1.56 37.70 -2.94
CA ARG A 948 -2.10 38.22 -4.22
C ARG A 948 -1.09 39.00 -5.06
N ASP A 949 -0.26 39.84 -4.43
CA ASP A 949 0.74 40.67 -5.14
C ASP A 949 1.86 39.82 -5.74
N ALA A 950 2.37 38.85 -4.98
CA ALA A 950 3.38 37.91 -5.46
C ALA A 950 2.83 37.05 -6.61
N ALA A 951 1.58 36.60 -6.50
CA ALA A 951 0.91 35.84 -7.56
C ALA A 951 0.84 36.62 -8.89
N ILE A 952 0.43 37.90 -8.83
CA ILE A 952 0.37 38.77 -10.02
C ILE A 952 1.75 38.91 -10.66
N GLY A 953 2.80 39.19 -9.86
CA GLY A 953 4.16 39.32 -10.38
C GLY A 953 4.69 38.03 -11.05
N TRP A 954 4.34 36.87 -10.52
CA TRP A 954 4.72 35.58 -11.13
C TRP A 954 3.92 35.26 -12.39
N TYR A 955 2.62 35.54 -12.44
CA TYR A 955 1.84 35.38 -13.68
C TYR A 955 2.30 36.35 -14.78
N GLU A 956 2.68 37.58 -14.45
CA GLU A 956 3.29 38.52 -15.41
C GLU A 956 4.60 37.97 -15.96
N ARG A 957 5.46 37.43 -15.09
CA ARG A 957 6.70 36.78 -15.50
C ARG A 957 6.44 35.56 -16.38
N ALA A 958 5.41 34.77 -16.09
CA ALA A 958 5.01 33.63 -16.90
C ALA A 958 4.67 34.05 -18.34
N LEU A 959 3.85 35.09 -18.49
CA LEU A 959 3.43 35.59 -19.81
C LEU A 959 4.51 36.35 -20.58
N GLN A 960 5.51 36.89 -19.87
CA GLN A 960 6.69 37.53 -20.49
C GLN A 960 7.76 36.52 -20.90
N SER A 961 7.64 35.25 -20.50
CA SER A 961 8.61 34.22 -20.88
C SER A 961 8.56 33.94 -22.38
N ASN A 962 9.73 33.87 -23.00
CA ASN A 962 9.87 33.64 -24.45
C ASN A 962 9.83 32.14 -24.84
N ASP A 963 9.55 31.25 -23.90
CA ASP A 963 9.48 29.81 -24.15
C ASP A 963 8.07 29.32 -24.53
N ALA A 964 7.08 30.21 -24.52
CA ALA A 964 5.67 29.94 -24.81
C ALA A 964 5.05 28.81 -23.97
N SER A 965 5.63 28.51 -22.80
CA SER A 965 5.17 27.42 -21.92
C SER A 965 4.08 27.84 -20.93
N ALA A 966 3.83 29.14 -20.77
CA ALA A 966 2.71 29.64 -19.97
C ALA A 966 1.37 29.34 -20.65
N SER A 967 0.41 28.84 -19.89
CA SER A 967 -0.90 28.47 -20.40
C SER A 967 -1.80 29.69 -20.65
N LEU A 968 -2.84 29.52 -21.46
CA LEU A 968 -3.91 30.53 -21.55
C LEU A 968 -4.57 30.75 -20.17
N LYS A 969 -4.61 29.74 -19.30
CA LYS A 969 -5.17 29.86 -17.95
C LYS A 969 -4.39 30.86 -17.09
N ALA A 970 -3.08 30.99 -17.29
CA ALA A 970 -2.26 32.00 -16.62
C ALA A 970 -2.76 33.43 -16.91
N SER A 971 -3.09 33.74 -18.16
CA SER A 971 -3.68 35.02 -18.56
C SER A 971 -5.06 35.25 -17.93
N GLU A 972 -5.90 34.21 -17.86
CA GLU A 972 -7.21 34.28 -17.20
C GLU A 972 -7.07 34.60 -15.71
N GLN A 973 -6.15 33.90 -15.02
CA GLN A 973 -5.90 34.12 -13.59
C GLN A 973 -5.28 35.49 -13.33
N LEU A 974 -4.36 35.96 -14.17
CA LEU A 974 -3.81 37.31 -14.09
C LEU A 974 -4.92 38.37 -14.20
N GLY A 975 -5.80 38.25 -15.20
CA GLY A 975 -6.93 39.15 -15.38
C GLY A 975 -7.89 39.15 -14.18
N ASN A 976 -8.24 37.97 -13.67
CA ASN A 976 -9.09 37.81 -12.49
C ASN A 976 -8.45 38.43 -11.23
N LEU A 977 -7.17 38.17 -10.98
CA LEU A 977 -6.44 38.69 -9.81
C LEU A 977 -6.29 40.21 -9.87
N ARG A 978 -5.96 40.79 -11.03
CA ARG A 978 -5.90 42.24 -11.23
C ARG A 978 -7.25 42.90 -10.99
N ALA A 979 -8.34 42.34 -11.53
CA ALA A 979 -9.69 42.85 -11.29
C ALA A 979 -10.08 42.82 -9.80
N ARG A 980 -9.71 41.76 -9.07
CA ARG A 980 -9.92 41.66 -7.62
C ARG A 980 -9.07 42.63 -6.82
N GLN A 981 -7.80 42.82 -7.19
CA GLN A 981 -6.88 43.74 -6.53
C GLN A 981 -7.34 45.19 -6.70
N ALA A 982 -7.77 45.57 -7.91
CA ALA A 982 -8.31 46.89 -8.19
C ALA A 982 -9.57 47.20 -7.35
N TRP A 983 -10.51 46.25 -7.24
CA TRP A 983 -11.67 46.42 -6.35
C TRP A 983 -11.27 46.56 -4.88
N ALA A 984 -10.39 45.69 -4.39
CA ALA A 984 -9.96 45.70 -2.99
C ALA A 984 -9.29 47.03 -2.58
N ARG A 985 -8.58 47.70 -3.50
CA ARG A 985 -7.98 49.03 -3.25
C ARG A 985 -9.01 50.16 -3.14
N VAL A 986 -10.18 49.99 -3.75
CA VAL A 986 -11.22 51.04 -3.85
C VAL A 986 -12.38 50.82 -2.87
N GLN A 987 -12.63 49.57 -2.46
CA GLN A 987 -13.78 49.22 -1.61
C GLN A 987 -13.86 50.07 -0.32
N ASP A 988 -12.70 50.34 0.29
CA ASP A 988 -12.57 51.10 1.54
C ASP A 988 -12.11 52.55 1.31
N ALA A 989 -11.92 52.95 0.05
CA ALA A 989 -11.49 54.30 -0.28
C ALA A 989 -12.63 55.32 -0.10
N PRO A 990 -12.31 56.53 0.41
CA PRO A 990 -13.29 57.62 0.49
C PRO A 990 -13.68 58.09 -0.92
N ALA A 991 -14.96 58.42 -1.11
CA ALA A 991 -15.48 58.89 -2.40
C ALA A 991 -14.68 60.09 -2.94
N GLY A 992 -14.38 60.08 -4.24
CA GLY A 992 -13.56 61.11 -4.89
C GLY A 992 -12.04 60.95 -4.72
N SER A 993 -11.57 59.85 -4.10
CA SER A 993 -10.14 59.52 -4.04
C SER A 993 -9.54 59.27 -5.44
N PRO A 994 -8.28 59.65 -5.71
CA PRO A 994 -7.60 59.30 -6.96
C PRO A 994 -7.46 57.77 -7.18
N LEU A 995 -7.65 56.97 -6.11
CA LEU A 995 -7.71 55.52 -6.20
C LEU A 995 -8.84 55.01 -7.09
N PHE A 996 -9.92 55.77 -7.27
CA PHE A 996 -11.00 55.40 -8.20
C PHE A 996 -10.55 55.43 -9.65
N ASP A 997 -9.76 56.43 -10.04
CA ASP A 997 -9.24 56.53 -11.41
C ASP A 997 -8.21 55.43 -11.69
N THR A 998 -7.30 55.18 -10.74
CA THR A 998 -6.36 54.05 -10.81
C THR A 998 -7.11 52.72 -10.88
N GLY A 999 -8.10 52.50 -10.02
CA GLY A 999 -8.91 51.28 -10.00
C GLY A 999 -9.69 51.07 -11.29
N ARG A 1000 -10.23 52.13 -11.90
CA ARG A 1000 -10.89 52.09 -13.20
C ARG A 1000 -9.92 51.70 -14.32
N GLN A 1001 -8.71 52.27 -14.31
CA GLN A 1001 -7.67 51.92 -15.28
C GLN A 1001 -7.25 50.45 -15.14
N GLU A 1002 -7.00 49.96 -13.92
CA GLU A 1002 -6.61 48.58 -13.66
C GLU A 1002 -7.71 47.57 -14.02
N LEU A 1003 -8.98 47.87 -13.69
CA LEU A 1003 -10.13 47.07 -14.12
C LEU A 1003 -10.31 47.09 -15.63
N GLY A 1004 -10.11 48.24 -16.28
CA GLY A 1004 -10.14 48.38 -17.73
C GLY A 1004 -9.12 47.47 -18.41
N GLN A 1005 -7.87 47.48 -17.94
CA GLN A 1005 -6.81 46.59 -18.44
C GLN A 1005 -7.12 45.11 -18.22
N ALA A 1006 -7.66 44.76 -17.06
CA ALA A 1006 -8.10 43.39 -16.78
C ALA A 1006 -9.24 42.95 -17.71
N LEU A 1007 -10.19 43.83 -17.98
CA LEU A 1007 -11.31 43.59 -18.90
C LEU A 1007 -10.85 43.46 -20.35
N GLU A 1008 -9.91 44.29 -20.81
CA GLU A 1008 -9.31 44.19 -22.14
C GLU A 1008 -8.66 42.81 -22.34
N LEU A 1009 -7.84 42.37 -21.37
CA LEU A 1009 -7.19 41.07 -21.39
C LEU A 1009 -8.21 39.92 -21.44
N LEU A 1010 -9.17 39.90 -20.50
CA LEU A 1010 -10.18 38.84 -20.42
C LEU A 1010 -11.09 38.81 -21.66
N THR A 1011 -11.45 39.97 -22.19
CA THR A 1011 -12.31 40.08 -23.38
C THR A 1011 -11.58 39.64 -24.64
N ALA A 1012 -10.29 39.99 -24.80
CA ALA A 1012 -9.47 39.51 -25.90
C ALA A 1012 -9.40 37.97 -25.90
N MET A 1013 -9.19 37.38 -24.73
CA MET A 1013 -9.20 35.91 -24.55
C MET A 1013 -10.56 35.26 -24.88
N ALA A 1014 -11.65 35.83 -24.35
CA ALA A 1014 -12.99 35.32 -24.61
C ALA A 1014 -13.38 35.44 -26.09
N THR A 1015 -12.86 36.46 -26.79
CA THR A 1015 -13.06 36.67 -28.23
C THR A 1015 -12.23 35.66 -29.05
N LEU A 1016 -10.99 35.40 -28.65
CA LEU A 1016 -10.13 34.42 -29.31
C LEU A 1016 -10.70 33.01 -29.22
N GLN A 1017 -11.17 32.60 -28.04
CA GLN A 1017 -11.76 31.28 -27.82
C GLN A 1017 -12.78 31.34 -26.67
N PRO A 1018 -14.09 31.33 -26.97
CA PRO A 1018 -15.16 31.38 -25.97
C PRO A 1018 -15.17 30.13 -25.07
N THR A 1019 -15.27 30.33 -23.75
CA THR A 1019 -15.54 29.27 -22.77
C THR A 1019 -16.48 29.78 -21.68
N ILE A 1020 -17.14 28.87 -20.96
CA ILE A 1020 -18.03 29.21 -19.83
C ILE A 1020 -17.26 30.06 -18.80
N GLU A 1021 -16.05 29.62 -18.45
CA GLU A 1021 -15.16 30.30 -17.50
C GLU A 1021 -14.74 31.70 -17.98
N ARG A 1022 -14.26 31.85 -19.22
CA ARG A 1022 -13.78 33.15 -19.74
C ARG A 1022 -14.89 34.19 -19.75
N HIS A 1023 -16.08 33.81 -20.20
CA HIS A 1023 -17.24 34.70 -20.17
C HIS A 1023 -17.69 35.01 -18.73
N SER A 1024 -17.64 34.04 -17.82
CA SER A 1024 -17.89 34.27 -16.40
C SER A 1024 -16.86 35.23 -15.78
N LEU A 1025 -15.58 35.12 -16.12
CA LEU A 1025 -14.53 36.05 -15.66
C LEU A 1025 -14.76 37.47 -16.20
N CYS A 1026 -15.12 37.62 -17.48
CA CYS A 1026 -15.54 38.91 -18.03
C CYS A 1026 -16.72 39.51 -17.24
N GLY A 1027 -17.76 38.71 -16.98
CA GLY A 1027 -18.92 39.12 -16.19
C GLY A 1027 -18.54 39.54 -14.77
N SER A 1028 -17.61 38.81 -14.15
CA SER A 1028 -17.10 39.09 -12.79
C SER A 1028 -16.29 40.37 -12.72
N ALA A 1029 -15.52 40.70 -13.76
CA ALA A 1029 -14.78 41.95 -13.86
C ALA A 1029 -15.71 43.15 -14.15
N TRP A 1030 -16.70 43.01 -15.05
CA TRP A 1030 -17.72 44.04 -15.28
C TRP A 1030 -18.55 44.33 -14.03
N LYS A 1031 -18.89 43.29 -13.25
CA LYS A 1031 -19.57 43.44 -11.95
C LYS A 1031 -18.77 44.29 -10.97
N ARG A 1032 -17.44 44.07 -10.88
CA ARG A 1032 -16.55 44.89 -10.03
C ARG A 1032 -16.44 46.33 -10.53
N LEU A 1033 -16.43 46.55 -11.85
CA LEU A 1033 -16.49 47.90 -12.39
C LEU A 1033 -17.80 48.60 -12.04
N ALA A 1034 -18.94 47.90 -12.11
CA ALA A 1034 -20.23 48.46 -11.67
C ALA A 1034 -20.20 48.87 -10.19
N LEU A 1035 -19.65 48.02 -9.31
CA LEU A 1035 -19.46 48.35 -7.88
C LEU A 1035 -18.55 49.57 -7.67
N LEU A 1036 -17.48 49.69 -8.46
CA LEU A 1036 -16.58 50.85 -8.43
C LEU A 1036 -17.30 52.13 -8.85
N GLU A 1037 -17.99 52.13 -9.99
CA GLU A 1037 -18.69 53.31 -10.50
C GLU A 1037 -19.83 53.75 -9.58
N ARG A 1038 -20.51 52.79 -8.92
CA ARG A 1038 -21.50 53.07 -7.89
C ARG A 1038 -20.90 53.89 -6.75
N ARG A 1039 -19.76 53.46 -6.21
CA ARG A 1039 -19.05 54.19 -5.15
C ARG A 1039 -18.48 55.53 -5.64
N ALA A 1040 -18.15 55.64 -6.92
CA ALA A 1040 -17.73 56.89 -7.55
C ALA A 1040 -18.90 57.86 -7.83
N GLY A 1041 -20.15 57.42 -7.71
CA GLY A 1041 -21.34 58.22 -8.02
C GLY A 1041 -21.63 58.37 -9.52
N ASN A 1042 -21.10 57.49 -10.37
CA ASN A 1042 -21.25 57.55 -11.82
C ASN A 1042 -22.32 56.57 -12.32
N ALA A 1043 -23.59 56.98 -12.24
CA ALA A 1043 -24.75 56.13 -12.53
C ALA A 1043 -24.82 55.63 -13.99
N ASP A 1044 -24.37 56.42 -14.97
CA ASP A 1044 -24.36 56.01 -16.38
C ASP A 1044 -23.35 54.89 -16.63
N ALA A 1045 -22.13 55.03 -16.09
CA ALA A 1045 -21.10 54.01 -16.22
C ALA A 1045 -21.45 52.74 -15.42
N GLU A 1046 -22.09 52.88 -14.26
CA GLU A 1046 -22.62 51.74 -13.52
C GLU A 1046 -23.64 50.94 -14.36
N ARG A 1047 -24.65 51.62 -14.94
CA ARG A 1047 -25.66 50.96 -15.78
C ARG A 1047 -25.04 50.24 -16.98
N ASP A 1048 -24.09 50.87 -17.64
CA ASP A 1048 -23.37 50.26 -18.76
C ASP A 1048 -22.60 49.00 -18.32
N ALA A 1049 -21.90 49.07 -17.19
CA ALA A 1049 -21.15 47.94 -16.64
C ALA A 1049 -22.07 46.78 -16.22
N VAL A 1050 -23.21 47.05 -15.58
CA VAL A 1050 -24.21 46.02 -15.22
C VAL A 1050 -24.74 45.31 -16.47
N ARG A 1051 -25.10 46.06 -17.52
CA ARG A 1051 -25.57 45.48 -18.80
C ARG A 1051 -24.53 44.57 -19.43
N LYS A 1052 -23.26 45.02 -19.49
CA LYS A 1052 -22.15 44.23 -20.03
C LYS A 1052 -21.86 42.97 -19.18
N ALA A 1053 -22.00 43.06 -17.86
CA ALA A 1053 -21.92 41.89 -16.99
C ALA A 1053 -23.01 40.86 -17.32
N ALA A 1054 -24.27 41.29 -17.46
CA ALA A 1054 -25.38 40.42 -17.83
C ALA A 1054 -25.19 39.76 -19.21
N GLU A 1055 -24.68 40.49 -20.19
CA GLU A 1055 -24.35 39.94 -21.52
C GLU A 1055 -23.21 38.92 -21.50
N ALA A 1056 -22.19 39.14 -20.66
CA ALA A 1056 -21.10 38.19 -20.50
C ALA A 1056 -21.61 36.89 -19.85
N TYR A 1057 -22.38 36.97 -18.76
CA TYR A 1057 -22.95 35.78 -18.11
C TYR A 1057 -23.98 35.05 -18.98
N ARG A 1058 -24.79 35.76 -19.79
CA ARG A 1058 -25.67 35.13 -20.79
C ARG A 1058 -24.90 34.27 -21.79
N ARG A 1059 -23.75 34.76 -22.26
CA ARG A 1059 -22.88 33.98 -23.15
C ARG A 1059 -22.31 32.74 -22.45
N ALA A 1060 -21.91 32.87 -21.19
CA ALA A 1060 -21.45 31.73 -20.39
C ALA A 1060 -22.55 30.68 -20.15
N GLU A 1061 -23.76 31.11 -19.78
CA GLU A 1061 -24.92 30.24 -19.56
C GLU A 1061 -25.35 29.53 -20.84
N ALA A 1062 -25.35 30.21 -21.99
CA ALA A 1062 -25.66 29.59 -23.29
C ALA A 1062 -24.69 28.44 -23.62
N LEU A 1063 -23.38 28.62 -23.37
CA LEU A 1063 -22.38 27.57 -23.52
C LEU A 1063 -22.59 26.42 -22.52
N ALA A 1064 -22.91 26.73 -21.26
CA ALA A 1064 -23.19 25.74 -20.23
C ALA A 1064 -24.44 24.90 -20.55
N SER A 1065 -25.50 25.54 -21.05
CA SER A 1065 -26.73 24.88 -21.49
C SER A 1065 -26.49 23.96 -22.69
N ALA A 1066 -25.78 24.45 -23.71
CA ALA A 1066 -25.47 23.67 -24.91
C ALA A 1066 -24.66 22.40 -24.60
N SER A 1067 -23.80 22.44 -23.58
CA SER A 1067 -22.98 21.31 -23.14
C SER A 1067 -23.59 20.48 -22.00
N ARG A 1068 -24.77 20.86 -21.48
CA ARG A 1068 -25.39 20.30 -20.25
C ARG A 1068 -24.41 20.24 -19.07
N HIS A 1069 -23.64 21.32 -18.90
CA HIS A 1069 -22.60 21.39 -17.88
C HIS A 1069 -23.21 21.37 -16.47
N PRO A 1070 -22.65 20.61 -15.50
CA PRO A 1070 -23.20 20.52 -14.13
C PRO A 1070 -23.25 21.88 -13.42
N ASP A 1071 -22.27 22.74 -13.71
CA ASP A 1071 -22.15 24.08 -13.09
C ASP A 1071 -22.94 25.18 -13.83
N LEU A 1072 -23.98 24.83 -14.58
CA LEU A 1072 -24.85 25.81 -15.26
C LEU A 1072 -25.41 26.86 -14.29
N PHE A 1073 -25.68 26.47 -13.04
CA PHE A 1073 -26.19 27.38 -12.02
C PHE A 1073 -25.30 28.61 -11.80
N TYR A 1074 -23.97 28.49 -11.93
CA TYR A 1074 -23.05 29.58 -11.61
C TYR A 1074 -23.19 30.80 -12.54
N PRO A 1075 -23.06 30.67 -13.88
CA PRO A 1075 -23.29 31.80 -14.78
C PRO A 1075 -24.75 32.24 -14.77
N ALA A 1076 -25.72 31.34 -14.59
CA ALA A 1076 -27.14 31.68 -14.56
C ALA A 1076 -27.51 32.56 -13.36
N LEU A 1077 -27.06 32.21 -12.14
CA LEU A 1077 -27.27 33.02 -10.94
C LEU A 1077 -26.65 34.42 -11.07
N ASN A 1078 -25.42 34.51 -11.58
CA ASN A 1078 -24.76 35.80 -11.76
C ASN A 1078 -25.43 36.65 -12.85
N ARG A 1079 -25.96 36.04 -13.91
CA ARG A 1079 -26.81 36.73 -14.89
C ARG A 1079 -28.07 37.26 -14.21
N MET A 1080 -28.80 36.42 -13.47
CA MET A 1080 -30.04 36.80 -12.79
C MET A 1080 -29.81 37.98 -11.84
N ALA A 1081 -28.71 37.99 -11.09
CA ALA A 1081 -28.33 39.11 -10.26
C ALA A 1081 -28.11 40.41 -11.06
N ALA A 1082 -27.42 40.35 -12.19
CA ALA A 1082 -27.20 41.53 -13.04
C ALA A 1082 -28.48 42.02 -13.73
N GLU A 1083 -29.36 41.10 -14.17
CA GLU A 1083 -30.67 41.44 -14.73
C GLU A 1083 -31.60 42.06 -13.70
N LEU A 1084 -31.59 41.58 -12.45
CA LEU A 1084 -32.35 42.20 -11.36
C LEU A 1084 -31.93 43.66 -11.13
N VAL A 1085 -30.61 43.93 -11.07
CA VAL A 1085 -30.09 45.29 -10.89
C VAL A 1085 -30.41 46.17 -12.10
N ALA A 1086 -30.33 45.65 -13.32
CA ALA A 1086 -30.71 46.38 -14.52
C ALA A 1086 -32.23 46.66 -14.59
N GLY A 1087 -33.05 45.68 -14.20
CA GLY A 1087 -34.51 45.74 -14.21
C GLY A 1087 -35.09 46.72 -13.20
N LEU A 1088 -34.37 47.06 -12.13
CA LEU A 1088 -34.78 48.12 -11.18
C LEU A 1088 -34.97 49.49 -11.86
N ALA A 1089 -34.25 49.76 -12.95
CA ALA A 1089 -34.39 51.00 -13.72
C ALA A 1089 -35.41 50.90 -14.86
N ASP A 1090 -35.98 49.71 -15.12
CA ASP A 1090 -36.89 49.43 -16.22
C ASP A 1090 -38.30 49.04 -15.70
N PRO A 1091 -39.28 49.97 -15.73
CA PRO A 1091 -40.65 49.69 -15.30
C PRO A 1091 -41.36 48.58 -16.10
N ALA A 1092 -40.84 48.21 -17.27
CA ALA A 1092 -41.41 47.16 -18.12
C ALA A 1092 -40.84 45.76 -17.81
N TRP A 1093 -39.89 45.62 -16.88
CA TRP A 1093 -39.31 44.34 -16.54
C TRP A 1093 -40.31 43.43 -15.82
N ALA A 1094 -40.68 42.31 -16.46
CA ALA A 1094 -41.70 41.37 -15.97
C ALA A 1094 -41.19 40.34 -14.94
N GLY A 1095 -39.94 40.48 -14.46
CA GLY A 1095 -39.28 39.51 -13.59
C GLY A 1095 -38.62 38.35 -14.35
N PHE A 1096 -38.27 37.29 -13.62
CA PHE A 1096 -37.60 36.12 -14.19
C PHE A 1096 -38.59 35.13 -14.82
N ASP A 1097 -38.18 34.51 -15.93
CA ASP A 1097 -38.94 33.40 -16.52
C ASP A 1097 -38.96 32.18 -15.57
N ALA A 1098 -40.16 31.63 -15.35
CA ALA A 1098 -40.38 30.53 -14.41
C ALA A 1098 -39.68 29.23 -14.85
N SER A 1099 -39.62 28.97 -16.16
CA SER A 1099 -38.97 27.77 -16.71
C SER A 1099 -37.45 27.85 -16.56
N ALA A 1100 -36.86 29.02 -16.86
CA ALA A 1100 -35.44 29.29 -16.65
C ALA A 1100 -35.05 29.16 -15.17
N THR A 1101 -35.87 29.71 -14.27
CA THR A 1101 -35.65 29.60 -12.82
C THR A 1101 -35.69 28.14 -12.34
N ALA A 1102 -36.60 27.32 -12.88
CA ALA A 1102 -36.68 25.90 -12.55
C ALA A 1102 -35.43 25.13 -13.01
N VAL A 1103 -34.86 25.46 -14.17
CA VAL A 1103 -33.61 24.85 -14.67
C VAL A 1103 -32.43 25.17 -13.73
N VAL A 1104 -32.31 26.41 -13.26
CA VAL A 1104 -31.26 26.80 -12.31
C VAL A 1104 -31.43 26.05 -10.98
N ARG A 1105 -32.66 25.97 -10.46
CA ARG A 1105 -32.96 25.21 -9.23
C ARG A 1105 -32.59 23.73 -9.37
N GLN A 1106 -32.93 23.12 -10.50
CA GLN A 1106 -32.60 21.72 -10.77
C GLN A 1106 -31.08 21.50 -10.86
N SER A 1107 -30.34 22.41 -11.50
CA SER A 1107 -28.88 22.37 -11.56
C SER A 1107 -28.24 22.46 -10.16
N LEU A 1108 -28.71 23.38 -9.30
CA LEU A 1108 -28.26 23.49 -7.91
C LEU A 1108 -28.55 22.23 -7.09
N GLN A 1109 -29.77 21.70 -7.18
CA GLN A 1109 -30.17 20.49 -6.46
C GLN A 1109 -29.37 19.27 -6.91
N ALA A 1110 -29.15 19.10 -8.23
CA ALA A 1110 -28.34 18.03 -8.77
C ALA A 1110 -26.88 18.12 -8.29
N ARG A 1111 -26.31 19.32 -8.27
CA ARG A 1111 -24.96 19.58 -7.75
C ARG A 1111 -24.86 19.23 -6.26
N ASN A 1112 -25.81 19.69 -5.44
CA ASN A 1112 -25.85 19.38 -4.00
C ASN A 1112 -25.98 17.88 -3.69
N LEU A 1113 -26.65 17.12 -4.57
CA LEU A 1113 -26.80 15.67 -4.42
C LEU A 1113 -25.52 14.90 -4.81
N GLN A 1114 -24.83 15.34 -5.87
CA GLN A 1114 -23.69 14.61 -6.43
C GLN A 1114 -22.34 15.01 -5.82
N ASP A 1115 -22.12 16.31 -5.67
CA ASP A 1115 -20.88 16.90 -5.17
C ASP A 1115 -21.17 18.27 -4.53
N PRO A 1116 -21.75 18.28 -3.30
CA PRO A 1116 -22.12 19.53 -2.65
C PRO A 1116 -20.88 20.36 -2.34
N ASP A 1117 -20.90 21.60 -2.79
CA ASP A 1117 -19.90 22.62 -2.48
C ASP A 1117 -20.57 23.87 -1.88
N PHE A 1118 -19.75 24.81 -1.41
CA PHE A 1118 -20.25 26.05 -0.82
C PHE A 1118 -21.15 26.83 -1.78
N TRP A 1119 -20.82 26.85 -3.08
CA TRP A 1119 -21.52 27.65 -4.10
C TRP A 1119 -22.88 27.06 -4.44
N SER A 1120 -23.00 25.74 -4.51
CA SER A 1120 -24.27 25.06 -4.78
C SER A 1120 -25.23 25.14 -3.59
N MET A 1121 -24.70 25.19 -2.36
CA MET A 1121 -25.51 25.36 -1.14
C MET A 1121 -26.00 26.79 -0.97
N VAL A 1122 -25.09 27.78 -1.02
CA VAL A 1122 -25.46 29.20 -0.90
C VAL A 1122 -26.31 29.66 -2.10
N GLY A 1123 -26.07 29.08 -3.28
CA GLY A 1123 -26.79 29.41 -4.51
C GLY A 1123 -28.29 29.13 -4.44
N LEU A 1124 -28.75 28.18 -3.61
CA LEU A 1124 -30.18 27.99 -3.36
C LEU A 1124 -30.79 29.17 -2.61
N ALA A 1125 -30.11 29.67 -1.57
CA ALA A 1125 -30.55 30.85 -0.84
C ALA A 1125 -30.47 32.12 -1.70
N GLU A 1126 -29.45 32.25 -2.55
CA GLU A 1126 -29.34 33.35 -3.52
C GLU A 1126 -30.45 33.30 -4.58
N LEU A 1127 -30.81 32.12 -5.08
CA LEU A 1127 -31.92 31.97 -6.04
C LEU A 1127 -33.24 32.42 -5.41
N GLU A 1128 -33.54 31.95 -4.20
CA GLU A 1128 -34.73 32.36 -3.46
C GLU A 1128 -34.73 33.87 -3.20
N LEU A 1129 -33.57 34.45 -2.82
CA LEU A 1129 -33.41 35.89 -2.66
C LEU A 1129 -33.76 36.65 -3.95
N TYR A 1130 -33.20 36.24 -5.09
CA TYR A 1130 -33.43 36.93 -6.37
C TYR A 1130 -34.90 36.83 -6.79
N THR A 1131 -35.53 35.66 -6.62
CA THR A 1131 -36.95 35.49 -6.95
C THR A 1131 -37.87 36.29 -6.01
N ALA A 1132 -37.54 36.43 -4.73
CA ALA A 1132 -38.27 37.26 -3.78
C ALA A 1132 -38.15 38.76 -4.11
N LEU A 1133 -36.95 39.22 -4.47
CA LEU A 1133 -36.70 40.61 -4.88
C LEU A 1133 -37.44 40.96 -6.17
N ALA A 1134 -37.42 40.07 -7.17
CA ALA A 1134 -38.13 40.26 -8.44
C ALA A 1134 -39.66 40.31 -8.26
N GLY A 1135 -40.18 39.62 -7.25
CA GLY A 1135 -41.61 39.61 -6.92
C GLY A 1135 -42.06 40.69 -5.94
N HIS A 1136 -41.16 41.55 -5.44
CA HIS A 1136 -41.45 42.48 -4.33
C HIS A 1136 -42.05 41.80 -3.09
N ARG A 1137 -41.51 40.63 -2.71
CA ARG A 1137 -41.94 39.83 -1.55
C ARG A 1137 -40.79 39.55 -0.59
N LEU A 1138 -39.81 40.45 -0.50
CA LEU A 1138 -38.65 40.22 0.36
C LEU A 1138 -39.06 40.15 1.82
N VAL A 1139 -40.01 40.97 2.27
CA VAL A 1139 -40.50 40.96 3.66
C VAL A 1139 -41.09 39.61 4.04
N GLU A 1140 -41.86 38.98 3.14
CA GLU A 1140 -42.46 37.66 3.34
C GLU A 1140 -41.39 36.57 3.48
N HIS A 1141 -40.37 36.60 2.60
CA HIS A 1141 -39.35 35.55 2.52
C HIS A 1141 -38.14 35.78 3.45
N ARG A 1142 -37.98 36.98 4.03
CA ARG A 1142 -36.83 37.35 4.85
C ARG A 1142 -36.51 36.37 5.98
N PRO A 1143 -37.46 35.89 6.82
CA PRO A 1143 -37.14 34.95 7.89
C PRO A 1143 -36.55 33.64 7.38
N ALA A 1144 -37.05 33.13 6.25
CA ALA A 1144 -36.55 31.91 5.63
C ALA A 1144 -35.16 32.12 4.99
N LEU A 1145 -34.91 33.29 4.41
CA LEU A 1145 -33.61 33.65 3.85
C LEU A 1145 -32.56 33.86 4.95
N GLU A 1146 -32.89 34.58 6.02
CA GLU A 1146 -32.03 34.74 7.20
C GLU A 1146 -31.71 33.37 7.82
N ALA A 1147 -32.71 32.50 7.96
CA ALA A 1147 -32.50 31.13 8.41
C ALA A 1147 -31.59 30.37 7.44
N GLY A 1148 -31.83 30.39 6.14
CA GLY A 1148 -31.01 29.68 5.14
C GLY A 1148 -29.56 30.17 5.07
N PHE A 1149 -29.32 31.49 5.11
CA PHE A 1149 -27.96 32.02 5.16
C PHE A 1149 -27.30 31.77 6.52
N ALA A 1150 -28.01 31.89 7.64
CA ALA A 1150 -27.50 31.54 8.96
C ALA A 1150 -27.20 30.05 9.08
N ASP A 1151 -27.99 29.20 8.44
CA ASP A 1151 -27.81 27.77 8.32
C ASP A 1151 -26.51 27.50 7.57
N VAL A 1152 -26.32 28.07 6.36
CA VAL A 1152 -25.04 27.93 5.63
C VAL A 1152 -23.87 28.55 6.40
N HIS A 1153 -24.03 29.66 7.13
CA HIS A 1153 -22.94 30.36 7.85
C HIS A 1153 -22.55 29.72 9.19
N THR A 1154 -23.54 29.25 9.97
CA THR A 1154 -23.31 28.39 11.15
C THR A 1154 -22.44 27.22 10.78
N HIS A 1155 -22.57 26.81 9.53
CA HIS A 1155 -21.85 25.70 9.02
C HIS A 1155 -20.53 26.13 8.35
N VAL A 1156 -20.50 27.11 7.46
CA VAL A 1156 -19.24 27.56 6.85
C VAL A 1156 -18.84 28.91 7.42
N PRO A 1157 -18.01 29.04 8.48
CA PRO A 1157 -17.58 30.33 9.02
C PRO A 1157 -16.41 30.97 8.25
N ALA A 1158 -15.91 30.36 7.18
CA ALA A 1158 -14.74 30.84 6.45
C ALA A 1158 -14.99 32.22 5.82
N THR A 1159 -14.42 33.27 6.41
CA THR A 1159 -14.63 34.68 6.01
C THR A 1159 -14.24 34.95 4.55
N SER A 1160 -13.27 34.22 4.00
CA SER A 1160 -12.85 34.34 2.59
C SER A 1160 -13.94 33.97 1.59
N LEU A 1161 -14.76 32.96 1.89
CA LEU A 1161 -15.88 32.54 1.05
C LEU A 1161 -17.06 33.53 1.17
N TRP A 1162 -17.37 33.96 2.39
CA TRP A 1162 -18.41 34.95 2.65
C TRP A 1162 -18.09 36.33 2.10
N GLY A 1163 -16.81 36.68 1.90
CA GLY A 1163 -16.44 37.90 1.17
C GLY A 1163 -17.05 37.96 -0.23
N SER A 1164 -17.13 36.84 -0.95
CA SER A 1164 -17.75 36.81 -2.29
C SER A 1164 -19.27 36.91 -2.22
N VAL A 1165 -19.89 36.29 -1.20
CA VAL A 1165 -21.34 36.39 -0.95
C VAL A 1165 -21.72 37.81 -0.55
N ALA A 1166 -20.89 38.47 0.26
CA ALA A 1166 -21.07 39.86 0.65
C ALA A 1166 -20.91 40.82 -0.55
N ASP A 1167 -19.92 40.60 -1.42
CA ASP A 1167 -19.78 41.35 -2.69
C ASP A 1167 -21.03 41.18 -3.57
N GLN A 1168 -21.55 39.95 -3.67
CA GLN A 1168 -22.75 39.64 -4.45
C GLN A 1168 -24.01 40.26 -3.85
N ALA A 1169 -24.16 40.20 -2.53
CA ALA A 1169 -25.24 40.83 -1.79
C ALA A 1169 -25.18 42.36 -1.94
N ALA A 1170 -23.99 42.96 -1.83
CA ALA A 1170 -23.80 44.39 -2.04
C ALA A 1170 -24.12 44.80 -3.49
N PHE A 1171 -23.77 43.97 -4.47
CA PHE A 1171 -24.13 44.23 -5.87
C PHE A 1171 -25.64 44.33 -6.09
N VAL A 1172 -26.42 43.45 -5.44
CA VAL A 1172 -27.87 43.27 -5.63
C VAL A 1172 -28.74 44.10 -4.67
N LEU A 1173 -28.47 44.05 -3.37
CA LEU A 1173 -29.32 44.64 -2.33
C LEU A 1173 -29.11 46.15 -2.17
N GLU A 1174 -27.91 46.66 -2.48
CA GLU A 1174 -27.60 48.09 -2.36
C GLU A 1174 -28.41 48.97 -3.33
N PRO A 1175 -28.53 48.66 -4.63
CA PRO A 1175 -29.40 49.41 -5.54
C PRO A 1175 -30.87 49.23 -5.18
N TRP A 1176 -31.24 48.01 -4.77
CA TRP A 1176 -32.62 47.68 -4.48
C TRP A 1176 -33.13 48.46 -3.26
N ARG A 1177 -32.35 48.56 -2.17
CA ARG A 1177 -32.71 49.38 -1.00
C ARG A 1177 -32.76 50.89 -1.31
N GLN A 1178 -32.02 51.36 -2.32
CA GLN A 1178 -32.05 52.76 -2.75
C GLN A 1178 -33.27 53.07 -3.63
N ALA A 1179 -33.71 52.09 -4.42
CA ALA A 1179 -34.85 52.24 -5.33
C ALA A 1179 -36.22 51.95 -4.68
N VAL A 1180 -36.28 51.05 -3.70
CA VAL A 1180 -37.52 50.59 -3.06
C VAL A 1180 -37.57 51.09 -1.62
N ALA A 1181 -38.52 51.99 -1.33
CA ALA A 1181 -38.73 52.56 0.00
C ALA A 1181 -39.66 51.69 0.88
N GLY A 1182 -39.61 51.92 2.20
CA GLY A 1182 -40.48 51.26 3.18
C GLY A 1182 -39.98 49.89 3.64
N ALA A 1183 -40.89 49.03 4.11
CA ALA A 1183 -40.57 47.76 4.76
C ALA A 1183 -39.74 46.80 3.89
N GLU A 1184 -39.96 46.83 2.57
CA GLU A 1184 -39.16 46.11 1.58
C GLU A 1184 -37.69 46.60 1.63
N GLY A 1185 -37.43 47.90 1.47
CA GLY A 1185 -36.09 48.49 1.55
C GLY A 1185 -35.36 48.22 2.87
N ASP A 1186 -36.08 48.28 3.99
CA ASP A 1186 -35.54 47.94 5.32
C ASP A 1186 -35.15 46.45 5.44
N ALA A 1187 -35.93 45.55 4.83
CA ALA A 1187 -35.61 44.13 4.77
C ALA A 1187 -34.34 43.87 3.96
N ALA A 1188 -34.13 44.58 2.84
CA ALA A 1188 -32.90 44.48 2.05
C ALA A 1188 -31.68 45.02 2.81
N ALA A 1189 -31.82 46.14 3.51
CA ALA A 1189 -30.75 46.70 4.33
C ALA A 1189 -30.32 45.74 5.46
N ALA A 1190 -31.28 45.09 6.12
CA ALA A 1190 -30.99 44.14 7.18
C ALA A 1190 -30.28 42.88 6.67
N LEU A 1191 -30.72 42.32 5.54
CA LEU A 1191 -30.09 41.14 4.94
C LEU A 1191 -28.68 41.46 4.44
N LEU A 1192 -28.46 42.64 3.86
CA LEU A 1192 -27.13 43.09 3.46
C LEU A 1192 -26.18 43.19 4.65
N ALA A 1193 -26.62 43.80 5.75
CA ALA A 1193 -25.83 43.91 6.98
C ALA A 1193 -25.48 42.54 7.57
N LEU A 1194 -26.41 41.58 7.54
CA LEU A 1194 -26.18 40.20 7.98
C LEU A 1194 -25.06 39.54 7.18
N LEU A 1195 -25.14 39.58 5.85
CA LEU A 1195 -24.18 38.93 4.96
C LEU A 1195 -22.79 39.60 4.99
N GLN A 1196 -22.73 40.93 5.14
CA GLN A 1196 -21.46 41.64 5.39
C GLN A 1196 -20.85 41.27 6.76
N GLY A 1197 -21.69 41.06 7.77
CA GLY A 1197 -21.25 40.57 9.08
C GLY A 1197 -20.57 39.21 9.00
N TYR A 1198 -21.06 38.30 8.15
CA TYR A 1198 -20.46 36.98 7.91
C TYR A 1198 -19.10 37.04 7.19
N ALA A 1199 -18.85 38.09 6.40
CA ALA A 1199 -17.56 38.30 5.75
C ALA A 1199 -16.50 38.94 6.66
N THR A 1200 -16.89 39.46 7.83
CA THR A 1200 -15.98 40.18 8.73
C THR A 1200 -15.42 39.25 9.81
N PRO A 1201 -14.09 39.24 10.07
CA PRO A 1201 -13.54 38.46 11.18
C PRO A 1201 -14.21 38.85 12.50
N ARG A 1202 -14.77 37.89 13.24
CA ARG A 1202 -15.20 38.16 14.62
C ARG A 1202 -13.97 38.64 15.40
N ARG A 1203 -14.03 39.87 15.92
CA ARG A 1203 -13.06 40.33 16.93
C ARG A 1203 -13.28 39.46 18.17
N GLY A 1204 -12.51 38.38 18.27
CA GLY A 1204 -12.36 37.54 19.46
C GLY A 1204 -11.15 38.01 20.25
#